data_AF-A0A501XSS6-F1
#
_entry.id   AF-A0A501XSS6-F1
#
_cell.length_a   1.000
_cell.length_b   1.000
_cell.length_c   1.000
_cell.angle_alpha   90.00
_cell.angle_beta   90.00
_cell.angle_gamma   90.00
#
_symmetry.space_group_name_H-M   'P 1'
#
loop_
_entity.id
_entity.type
_entity.pdbx_description
1 polymer ?
#
loop_
_entity_poly.entity_id
_entity_poly.type
_entity_poly.pdbx_seq_one_letter_code
_entity_poly.pdbx_strand_id
1 'polypeptide(L)'
;MATAVQKITLSSSRDIPFNKLVLSQSNVRRVKAGVSIDELAESIVRRGLIQSIHVRPVVNAEGAETGMFEVPAGGRRYRALELLVKQKRLAKTAPVPCVVSDSKADVLIDEVSLAENIERAPLHPLDQFRAFQAMRDKGMTDETIAAAFFVPVQVVKQRLRLVTVSPALLDIYAENGMTLEQLMAFSISEDHARQEQVWEAISHSWSKEPYQIRRMLTETTVRASDKRAVFVGIDAYQAAGGCILRDLFQDDDGGWLQDPVLLDRLVAEKLKTCADEIAAEGWKWVDVAMSFPYGHDHGLRELSGTIVDLTDEERATREALRAEYDRIEEEYSEADELPDEIDQRLGEIEQALEAFERRPVTYDPAEIRIAGVFVSLDGDGSLLVERGYVRPDDEAPVESEGDDDHTEADGDDARAVQRAVITIGGQPAEPEEDEDDSLKPLPERLVIELTAHRTVALRNAVAENPQVAMTMLLHKLVSDTFRHTAPTGCLEASVRHIFFPAQSDELKESDSARAVNERHERWGDHVPADDQALWDWLTHLDDGTRMDLLALCVSYGVNALFERPNPHSGSGVSRHGLDVRMAQADRLARETGLDMVAAGWRPTVGNYLGRVTKPRILEAVREGAGERAAQLIDHLKKGDMAKEAERLLADTGWLPEPLRLASLDGEQANGAEAQTDGGDDTALPDFLADDGEEDEGADAEDEETVLAAAE
;
A
#
# COMPACT_ATOMS: atom_id res chain seq x y z
N MET A 1 -38.82 -55.04 7.98
CA MET A 1 -38.78 -55.89 6.76
C MET A 1 -37.43 -55.66 6.12
N ALA A 2 -36.48 -56.59 6.24
CA ALA A 2 -35.19 -56.45 5.58
C ALA A 2 -35.39 -56.56 4.07
N THR A 3 -35.07 -55.50 3.34
CA THR A 3 -35.03 -55.49 1.87
C THR A 3 -34.04 -56.57 1.43
N ALA A 4 -34.54 -57.61 0.78
CA ALA A 4 -33.71 -58.69 0.28
C ALA A 4 -32.64 -58.10 -0.65
N VAL A 5 -31.37 -58.31 -0.32
CA VAL A 5 -30.24 -57.88 -1.15
C VAL A 5 -30.42 -58.49 -2.54
N GLN A 6 -30.63 -57.63 -3.54
CA GLN A 6 -30.73 -58.06 -4.94
C GLN A 6 -29.40 -58.71 -5.34
N LYS A 7 -29.46 -60.00 -5.69
CA LYS A 7 -28.30 -60.72 -6.21
C LYS A 7 -28.06 -60.26 -7.65
N ILE A 8 -26.87 -59.75 -7.92
CA ILE A 8 -26.45 -59.39 -9.28
C ILE A 8 -26.32 -60.63 -10.15
N THR A 9 -26.76 -60.54 -11.41
CA THR A 9 -26.57 -61.58 -12.43
C THR A 9 -25.51 -61.10 -13.42
N LEU A 10 -24.43 -61.85 -13.57
CA LEU A 10 -23.34 -61.48 -14.49
C LEU A 10 -23.72 -61.78 -15.95
N SER A 11 -23.25 -60.95 -16.87
CA SER A 11 -23.47 -61.13 -18.31
C SER A 11 -22.73 -62.36 -18.83
N SER A 12 -23.38 -63.17 -19.68
CA SER A 12 -22.78 -64.39 -20.23
C SER A 12 -21.81 -64.12 -21.38
N SER A 13 -20.69 -64.85 -21.43
CA SER A 13 -19.79 -64.84 -22.58
C SER A 13 -20.32 -65.75 -23.69
N ARG A 14 -20.36 -65.27 -24.93
CA ARG A 14 -20.77 -66.03 -26.11
C ARG A 14 -19.89 -65.70 -27.31
N ASP A 15 -19.49 -66.72 -28.06
CA ASP A 15 -18.80 -66.53 -29.34
C ASP A 15 -19.79 -66.16 -30.43
N ILE A 16 -19.58 -65.01 -31.07
CA ILE A 16 -20.46 -64.48 -32.12
C ILE A 16 -19.66 -64.31 -33.41
N PRO A 17 -20.16 -64.83 -34.56
CA PRO A 17 -19.52 -64.59 -35.85
C PRO A 17 -19.36 -63.09 -36.14
N PHE A 18 -18.18 -62.67 -36.59
CA PHE A 18 -17.89 -61.24 -36.85
C PHE A 18 -18.91 -60.57 -37.77
N ASN A 19 -19.42 -61.27 -38.79
CA ASN A 19 -20.44 -60.75 -39.71
C ASN A 19 -21.81 -60.45 -39.07
N LYS A 20 -22.04 -60.85 -37.81
CA LYS A 20 -23.24 -60.52 -37.04
C LYS A 20 -23.05 -59.33 -36.09
N LEU A 21 -21.85 -58.73 -36.05
CA LEU A 21 -21.50 -57.60 -35.21
C LEU A 21 -21.57 -56.27 -35.99
N VAL A 22 -22.21 -55.27 -35.42
CA VAL A 22 -22.35 -53.91 -35.98
C VAL A 22 -21.80 -52.89 -34.98
N LEU A 23 -20.99 -51.95 -35.45
CA LEU A 23 -20.44 -50.90 -34.59
C LEU A 23 -21.53 -49.89 -34.20
N SER A 24 -21.65 -49.58 -32.90
CA SER A 24 -22.55 -48.52 -32.45
C SER A 24 -22.08 -47.13 -32.89
N GLN A 25 -23.02 -46.23 -33.17
CA GLN A 25 -22.73 -44.83 -33.49
C GLN A 25 -22.50 -43.97 -32.21
N SER A 26 -22.87 -44.48 -31.03
CA SER A 26 -22.80 -43.78 -29.73
C SER A 26 -21.40 -43.79 -29.10
N ASN A 27 -20.37 -43.33 -29.81
CA ASN A 27 -19.03 -43.21 -29.23
C ASN A 27 -18.82 -41.85 -28.55
N VAL A 28 -18.53 -41.84 -27.25
CA VAL A 28 -18.35 -40.63 -26.43
C VAL A 28 -17.00 -39.95 -26.67
N ARG A 29 -15.98 -40.68 -27.17
CA ARG A 29 -14.60 -40.17 -27.32
C ARG A 29 -14.39 -39.49 -28.68
N ARG A 30 -14.16 -38.17 -28.72
CA ARG A 30 -13.86 -37.41 -29.94
C ARG A 30 -12.36 -37.14 -30.14
N VAL A 31 -11.57 -37.11 -29.07
CA VAL A 31 -10.12 -36.83 -29.12
C VAL A 31 -9.29 -38.13 -29.23
N LYS A 32 -8.37 -38.19 -30.21
CA LYS A 32 -7.54 -39.38 -30.50
C LYS A 32 -6.32 -39.46 -29.58
N ALA A 33 -6.46 -40.12 -28.43
CA ALA A 33 -5.31 -40.55 -27.62
C ALA A 33 -5.24 -42.09 -27.50
N GLY A 34 -4.21 -42.70 -28.10
CA GLY A 34 -3.86 -44.11 -27.89
C GLY A 34 -3.28 -44.85 -29.12
N VAL A 35 -2.77 -46.07 -28.87
CA VAL A 35 -2.20 -47.04 -29.85
C VAL A 35 -3.01 -47.11 -31.15
N SER A 36 -2.36 -47.08 -32.31
CA SER A 36 -3.04 -47.09 -33.60
C SER A 36 -3.87 -48.38 -33.82
N ILE A 37 -4.88 -48.32 -34.70
CA ILE A 37 -5.70 -49.49 -35.04
C ILE A 37 -4.83 -50.58 -35.68
N ASP A 38 -3.79 -50.20 -36.44
CA ASP A 38 -2.87 -51.12 -37.11
C ASP A 38 -2.00 -51.90 -36.11
N GLU A 39 -1.43 -51.21 -35.11
CA GLU A 39 -0.67 -51.87 -34.03
C GLU A 39 -1.56 -52.83 -33.21
N LEU A 40 -2.83 -52.47 -32.97
CA LEU A 40 -3.78 -53.34 -32.29
C LEU A 40 -4.13 -54.57 -33.13
N ALA A 41 -4.27 -54.42 -34.44
CA ALA A 41 -4.52 -55.54 -35.35
C ALA A 41 -3.35 -56.54 -35.36
N GLU A 42 -2.10 -56.07 -35.41
CA GLU A 42 -0.92 -56.96 -35.32
C GLU A 42 -0.81 -57.65 -33.95
N SER A 43 -1.16 -56.95 -32.87
CA SER A 43 -1.24 -57.54 -31.53
C SER A 43 -2.26 -58.69 -31.47
N ILE A 44 -3.44 -58.51 -32.06
CA ILE A 44 -4.48 -59.55 -32.14
C ILE A 44 -3.99 -60.76 -32.93
N VAL A 45 -3.25 -60.57 -34.03
CA VAL A 45 -2.69 -61.70 -34.80
C VAL A 45 -1.67 -62.49 -33.96
N ARG A 46 -0.84 -61.79 -33.18
CA ARG A 46 0.21 -62.43 -32.38
C ARG A 46 -0.31 -63.10 -31.11
N ARG A 47 -1.30 -62.51 -30.44
CA ARG A 47 -1.71 -62.86 -29.07
C ARG A 47 -3.17 -63.27 -28.94
N GLY A 48 -3.96 -63.17 -30.01
CA GLY A 48 -5.40 -63.33 -29.98
C GLY A 48 -6.11 -62.13 -29.35
N LEU A 49 -7.44 -62.19 -29.31
CA LEU A 49 -8.26 -61.17 -28.67
C LEU A 49 -8.30 -61.42 -27.15
N ILE A 50 -7.41 -60.75 -26.41
CA ILE A 50 -7.24 -60.94 -24.95
C ILE A 50 -8.47 -60.44 -24.16
N GLN A 51 -9.07 -59.33 -24.58
CA GLN A 51 -10.25 -58.75 -23.95
C GLN A 51 -11.46 -58.85 -24.89
N SER A 52 -12.52 -59.52 -24.45
CA SER A 52 -13.77 -59.71 -25.19
C SER A 52 -14.49 -58.39 -25.52
N ILE A 53 -15.31 -58.41 -26.57
CA ILE A 53 -16.11 -57.26 -27.00
C ILE A 53 -17.46 -57.31 -26.30
N HIS A 54 -17.93 -56.19 -25.78
CA HIS A 54 -19.25 -56.13 -25.16
C HIS A 54 -20.32 -55.79 -26.21
N VAL A 55 -21.41 -56.54 -26.22
CA VAL A 55 -22.42 -56.48 -27.28
C VAL A 55 -23.84 -56.54 -26.73
N ARG A 56 -24.77 -55.86 -27.41
CA ARG A 56 -26.21 -55.89 -27.11
C ARG A 56 -26.98 -56.46 -28.31
N PRO A 57 -27.96 -57.37 -28.12
CA PRO A 57 -28.77 -57.85 -29.23
C PRO A 57 -29.61 -56.71 -29.82
N VAL A 58 -29.64 -56.62 -31.16
CA VAL A 58 -30.51 -55.68 -31.88
C VAL A 58 -31.91 -56.28 -31.93
N VAL A 59 -32.89 -55.58 -31.37
CA VAL A 59 -34.30 -55.96 -31.38
C VAL A 59 -35.05 -55.27 -32.52
N ASN A 60 -36.05 -55.94 -33.09
CA ASN A 60 -36.97 -55.34 -34.07
C ASN A 60 -38.08 -54.51 -33.38
N ALA A 61 -38.97 -53.90 -34.17
CA ALA A 61 -40.08 -53.08 -33.66
C ALA A 61 -41.05 -53.86 -32.72
N GLU A 62 -41.07 -55.19 -32.84
CA GLU A 62 -41.87 -56.10 -32.02
C GLU A 62 -41.11 -56.64 -30.78
N GLY A 63 -39.89 -56.16 -30.52
CA GLY A 63 -39.08 -56.54 -29.36
C GLY A 63 -38.40 -57.92 -29.46
N ALA A 64 -38.41 -58.54 -30.64
CA ALA A 64 -37.74 -59.81 -30.92
C ALA A 64 -36.30 -59.60 -31.43
N GLU A 65 -35.37 -60.45 -30.99
CA GLU A 65 -33.96 -60.38 -31.41
C GLU A 65 -33.80 -60.68 -32.90
N THR A 66 -33.18 -59.76 -33.64
CA THR A 66 -32.91 -59.88 -35.08
C THR A 66 -31.77 -60.84 -35.41
N GLY A 67 -31.04 -61.31 -34.39
CA GLY A 67 -29.83 -62.12 -34.53
C GLY A 67 -28.56 -61.32 -34.88
N MET A 68 -28.66 -59.98 -34.97
CA MET A 68 -27.54 -59.06 -35.06
C MET A 68 -27.21 -58.46 -33.69
N PHE A 69 -25.96 -58.05 -33.49
CA PHE A 69 -25.47 -57.51 -32.23
C PHE A 69 -24.79 -56.17 -32.46
N GLU A 70 -25.20 -55.17 -31.70
CA GLU A 70 -24.57 -53.86 -31.67
C GLU A 70 -23.40 -53.87 -30.67
N VAL A 71 -22.31 -53.20 -31.03
CA VAL A 71 -21.08 -53.08 -30.24
C VAL A 71 -21.02 -51.67 -29.59
N PRO A 72 -21.57 -51.49 -28.38
CA PRO A 72 -21.46 -50.23 -27.63
C PRO A 72 -20.07 -50.00 -27.03
N ALA A 73 -19.36 -51.08 -26.68
CA ALA A 73 -18.06 -51.05 -26.03
C ALA A 73 -17.07 -52.02 -26.70
N GLY A 74 -15.86 -51.55 -26.97
CA GLY A 74 -14.83 -52.28 -27.72
C GLY A 74 -14.70 -51.88 -29.19
N GLY A 75 -15.16 -50.68 -29.59
CA GLY A 75 -15.16 -50.23 -30.99
C GLY A 75 -13.79 -50.25 -31.70
N ARG A 76 -12.69 -50.00 -30.98
CA ARG A 76 -11.31 -50.11 -31.53
C ARG A 76 -10.93 -51.56 -31.85
N ARG A 77 -11.33 -52.51 -31.00
CA ARG A 77 -11.13 -53.95 -31.21
C ARG A 77 -11.98 -54.45 -32.37
N TYR A 78 -13.23 -53.97 -32.48
CA TYR A 78 -14.07 -54.22 -33.65
C TYR A 78 -13.40 -53.75 -34.94
N ARG A 79 -12.88 -52.51 -35.00
CA ARG A 79 -12.20 -51.99 -36.19
C ARG A 79 -10.89 -52.71 -36.51
N ALA A 80 -10.13 -53.15 -35.50
CA ALA A 80 -8.95 -53.97 -35.72
C ALA A 80 -9.30 -55.35 -36.32
N LEU A 81 -10.38 -56.00 -35.85
CA LEU A 81 -10.89 -57.23 -36.46
C LEU A 81 -11.43 -56.98 -37.87
N GLU A 82 -12.12 -55.86 -38.09
CA GLU A 82 -12.59 -55.44 -39.41
C GLU A 82 -11.42 -55.26 -40.40
N LEU A 83 -10.33 -54.65 -39.96
CA LEU A 83 -9.10 -54.50 -40.71
C LEU A 83 -8.51 -55.88 -41.08
N LEU A 84 -8.43 -56.81 -40.13
CA LEU A 84 -7.94 -58.18 -40.39
C LEU A 84 -8.83 -58.96 -41.36
N VAL A 85 -10.15 -58.77 -41.31
CA VAL A 85 -11.09 -59.33 -42.27
C VAL A 85 -10.90 -58.73 -43.66
N LYS A 86 -10.71 -57.41 -43.77
CA LYS A 86 -10.41 -56.72 -45.04
C LYS A 86 -9.09 -57.18 -45.64
N GLN A 87 -8.08 -57.41 -44.79
CA GLN A 87 -6.78 -57.97 -45.16
C GLN A 87 -6.81 -59.48 -45.46
N LYS A 88 -7.98 -60.14 -45.33
CA LYS A 88 -8.17 -61.60 -45.48
C LYS A 88 -7.34 -62.45 -44.51
N ARG A 89 -6.87 -61.86 -43.40
CA ARG A 89 -6.16 -62.55 -42.31
C ARG A 89 -7.13 -63.14 -41.28
N LEU A 90 -8.41 -62.75 -41.32
CA LEU A 90 -9.49 -63.30 -40.50
C LEU A 90 -10.74 -63.59 -41.36
N ALA A 91 -11.40 -64.72 -41.14
CA ALA A 91 -12.64 -65.06 -41.85
C ALA A 91 -13.83 -64.22 -41.32
N LYS A 92 -14.75 -63.82 -42.20
CA LYS A 92 -15.98 -63.08 -41.80
C LYS A 92 -16.88 -63.86 -40.84
N THR A 93 -16.79 -65.18 -40.85
CA THR A 93 -17.54 -66.10 -39.98
C THR A 93 -16.73 -66.53 -38.76
N ALA A 94 -15.54 -65.96 -38.54
CA ALA A 94 -14.71 -66.32 -37.39
C ALA A 94 -15.48 -66.01 -36.09
N PRO A 95 -15.51 -66.95 -35.13
CA PRO A 95 -16.12 -66.72 -33.82
C PRO A 95 -15.31 -65.67 -33.06
N VAL A 96 -15.97 -64.60 -32.63
CA VAL A 96 -15.39 -63.54 -31.82
C VAL A 96 -15.94 -63.66 -30.39
N PRO A 97 -15.08 -63.77 -29.36
CA PRO A 97 -15.54 -63.87 -27.98
C PRO A 97 -16.16 -62.54 -27.54
N CYS A 98 -17.45 -62.58 -27.21
CA CYS A 98 -18.24 -61.42 -26.82
C CYS A 98 -18.90 -61.61 -25.44
N VAL A 99 -19.15 -60.52 -24.72
CA VAL A 99 -19.98 -60.51 -23.50
C VAL A 99 -21.32 -59.88 -23.88
N VAL A 100 -22.42 -60.63 -23.70
CA VAL A 100 -23.76 -60.22 -24.14
C VAL A 100 -24.55 -59.68 -22.95
N SER A 101 -24.96 -58.42 -23.02
CA SER A 101 -25.88 -57.81 -22.05
C SER A 101 -27.35 -58.05 -22.41
N ASP A 102 -28.20 -58.01 -21.39
CA ASP A 102 -29.64 -58.14 -21.55
C ASP A 102 -30.23 -56.94 -22.29
N SER A 103 -31.05 -57.18 -23.32
CA SER A 103 -31.75 -56.14 -24.06
C SER A 103 -32.79 -55.41 -23.21
N LYS A 104 -33.25 -56.02 -22.10
CA LYS A 104 -34.27 -55.48 -21.18
C LYS A 104 -33.71 -54.73 -19.97
N ALA A 105 -32.39 -54.64 -19.81
CA ALA A 105 -31.79 -53.85 -18.74
C ALA A 105 -32.03 -52.35 -18.99
N ASP A 106 -32.38 -51.63 -17.92
CA ASP A 106 -32.64 -50.17 -17.90
C ASP A 106 -31.38 -49.31 -18.11
N VAL A 107 -30.25 -49.96 -18.40
CA VAL A 107 -28.96 -49.33 -18.64
C VAL A 107 -28.90 -48.84 -20.08
N LEU A 108 -28.68 -47.53 -20.25
CA LEU A 108 -28.58 -46.90 -21.56
C LEU A 108 -27.31 -47.38 -22.29
N ILE A 109 -27.37 -47.45 -23.63
CA ILE A 109 -26.22 -47.80 -24.50
C ILE A 109 -25.03 -46.85 -24.24
N ASP A 110 -25.34 -45.58 -24.02
CA ASP A 110 -24.36 -44.53 -23.73
C ASP A 110 -23.64 -44.77 -22.39
N GLU A 111 -24.32 -45.30 -21.36
CA GLU A 111 -23.73 -45.62 -20.05
C GLU A 111 -22.71 -46.77 -20.14
N VAL A 112 -23.01 -47.81 -20.92
CA VAL A 112 -22.08 -48.95 -21.07
C VAL A 112 -20.85 -48.59 -21.91
N SER A 113 -21.05 -47.77 -22.96
CA SER A 113 -19.95 -47.23 -23.75
C SER A 113 -19.04 -46.34 -22.89
N LEU A 114 -19.65 -45.54 -22.02
CA LEU A 114 -18.94 -44.67 -21.10
C LEU A 114 -18.18 -45.45 -20.02
N ALA A 115 -18.78 -46.46 -19.40
CA ALA A 115 -18.16 -47.28 -18.36
C ALA A 115 -16.87 -47.97 -18.85
N GLU A 116 -16.88 -48.57 -20.05
CA GLU A 116 -15.68 -49.16 -20.66
C GLU A 116 -14.57 -48.14 -20.91
N ASN A 117 -14.94 -46.89 -21.23
CA ASN A 117 -13.98 -45.83 -21.46
C ASN A 117 -13.37 -45.31 -20.16
N ILE A 118 -14.15 -45.17 -19.08
CA ILE A 118 -13.69 -44.73 -17.75
C ILE A 118 -12.69 -45.74 -17.16
N GLU A 119 -12.96 -47.05 -17.28
CA GLU A 119 -12.09 -48.11 -16.73
C GLU A 119 -10.71 -48.23 -17.41
N ARG A 120 -10.51 -47.66 -18.60
CA ARG A 120 -9.30 -47.85 -19.41
C ARG A 120 -8.32 -46.68 -19.34
N ALA A 121 -8.84 -45.47 -19.19
CA ALA A 121 -8.14 -44.22 -18.88
C ALA A 121 -9.21 -43.11 -18.78
N PRO A 122 -9.12 -42.19 -17.78
CA PRO A 122 -10.13 -41.17 -17.56
C PRO A 122 -10.44 -40.38 -18.84
N LEU A 123 -11.74 -40.12 -19.10
CA LEU A 123 -12.17 -39.28 -20.22
C LEU A 123 -11.48 -37.91 -20.13
N HIS A 124 -11.15 -37.33 -21.29
CA HIS A 124 -10.65 -35.95 -21.31
C HIS A 124 -11.70 -35.00 -20.69
N PRO A 125 -11.31 -34.03 -19.85
CA PRO A 125 -12.26 -33.12 -19.19
C PRO A 125 -13.25 -32.41 -20.13
N LEU A 126 -12.84 -32.05 -21.35
CA LEU A 126 -13.76 -31.53 -22.39
C LEU A 126 -14.83 -32.53 -22.83
N ASP A 127 -14.47 -33.81 -22.98
CA ASP A 127 -15.41 -34.86 -23.38
C ASP A 127 -16.39 -35.15 -22.23
N GLN A 128 -15.93 -35.07 -20.97
CA GLN A 128 -16.79 -35.12 -19.79
C GLN A 128 -17.79 -33.95 -19.77
N PHE A 129 -17.32 -32.72 -19.99
CA PHE A 129 -18.18 -31.54 -20.11
C PHE A 129 -19.28 -31.71 -21.15
N ARG A 130 -18.91 -32.09 -22.38
CA ARG A 130 -19.87 -32.28 -23.48
C ARG A 130 -20.89 -33.38 -23.15
N ALA A 131 -20.47 -34.46 -22.50
CA ALA A 131 -21.36 -35.51 -22.05
C ALA A 131 -22.33 -35.00 -20.97
N PHE A 132 -21.82 -34.29 -19.95
CA PHE A 132 -22.62 -33.71 -18.87
C PHE A 132 -23.65 -32.71 -19.39
N GLN A 133 -23.24 -31.82 -20.29
CA GLN A 133 -24.12 -30.83 -20.92
C GLN A 133 -25.25 -31.53 -21.69
N ALA A 134 -24.92 -32.54 -22.51
CA ALA A 134 -25.91 -33.29 -23.26
C ALA A 134 -26.92 -34.05 -22.36
N MET A 135 -26.55 -34.46 -21.15
CA MET A 135 -27.47 -35.08 -20.20
C MET A 135 -28.31 -34.06 -19.44
N ARG A 136 -27.74 -32.90 -19.10
CA ARG A 136 -28.48 -31.78 -18.53
C ARG A 136 -29.53 -31.24 -19.50
N ASP A 137 -29.19 -31.14 -20.78
CA ASP A 137 -30.13 -30.76 -21.86
C ASP A 137 -31.26 -31.78 -22.04
N LYS A 138 -31.03 -33.04 -21.66
CA LYS A 138 -32.04 -34.11 -21.60
C LYS A 138 -32.86 -34.12 -20.30
N GLY A 139 -32.63 -33.17 -19.39
CA GLY A 139 -33.40 -32.99 -18.16
C GLY A 139 -32.89 -33.77 -16.93
N MET A 140 -31.69 -34.33 -16.96
CA MET A 140 -31.09 -34.97 -15.78
C MET A 140 -30.56 -33.91 -14.79
N THR A 141 -30.65 -34.19 -13.48
CA THR A 141 -30.07 -33.33 -12.44
C THR A 141 -28.57 -33.56 -12.27
N ASP A 142 -27.85 -32.58 -11.72
CA ASP A 142 -26.41 -32.67 -11.48
C ASP A 142 -26.05 -33.88 -10.58
N GLU A 143 -26.90 -34.21 -9.60
CA GLU A 143 -26.73 -35.35 -8.70
C GLU A 143 -26.89 -36.69 -9.42
N THR A 144 -27.84 -36.75 -10.37
CA THR A 144 -28.08 -37.93 -11.18
C THR A 144 -26.90 -38.18 -12.13
N ILE A 145 -26.36 -37.12 -12.73
CA ILE A 145 -25.18 -37.17 -13.59
C ILE A 145 -23.94 -37.58 -12.78
N ALA A 146 -23.77 -37.03 -11.57
CA ALA A 146 -22.66 -37.37 -10.68
C ALA A 146 -22.66 -38.85 -10.30
N ALA A 147 -23.82 -39.38 -9.93
CA ALA A 147 -24.01 -40.80 -9.61
C ALA A 147 -23.72 -41.70 -10.82
N ALA A 148 -24.16 -41.33 -12.02
CA ALA A 148 -23.93 -42.10 -13.24
C ALA A 148 -22.44 -42.18 -13.63
N PHE A 149 -21.63 -41.16 -13.27
CA PHE A 149 -20.21 -41.09 -13.61
C PHE A 149 -19.28 -41.43 -12.44
N PHE A 150 -19.83 -41.75 -11.27
CA PHE A 150 -19.08 -41.98 -10.04
C PHE A 150 -18.11 -40.84 -9.71
N VAL A 151 -18.54 -39.60 -9.97
CA VAL A 151 -17.77 -38.39 -9.63
C VAL A 151 -18.54 -37.56 -8.60
N PRO A 152 -17.86 -36.78 -7.75
CA PRO A 152 -18.54 -35.81 -6.89
C PRO A 152 -19.41 -34.83 -7.71
N VAL A 153 -20.54 -34.40 -7.15
CA VAL A 153 -21.43 -33.37 -7.77
C VAL A 153 -20.65 -32.11 -8.15
N GLN A 154 -19.66 -31.75 -7.32
CA GLN A 154 -18.75 -30.65 -7.60
C GLN A 154 -18.01 -30.81 -8.94
N VAL A 155 -17.56 -32.02 -9.30
CA VAL A 155 -16.89 -32.27 -10.58
C VAL A 155 -17.84 -32.05 -11.75
N VAL A 156 -19.12 -32.43 -11.63
CA VAL A 156 -20.14 -32.17 -12.66
C VAL A 156 -20.33 -30.67 -12.86
N LYS A 157 -20.53 -29.92 -11.77
CA LYS A 157 -20.67 -28.46 -11.80
C LYS A 157 -19.44 -27.77 -12.40
N GLN A 158 -18.24 -28.22 -12.02
CA GLN A 158 -16.98 -27.69 -12.55
C GLN A 158 -16.85 -27.88 -14.06
N ARG A 159 -17.22 -29.07 -14.57
CA ARG A 159 -17.15 -29.37 -16.00
C ARG A 159 -18.20 -28.59 -16.79
N LEU A 160 -19.44 -28.50 -16.29
CA LEU A 160 -20.52 -27.75 -16.94
C LEU A 160 -20.20 -26.25 -17.10
N ARG A 161 -19.40 -25.67 -16.20
CA ARG A 161 -18.95 -24.28 -16.29
C ARG A 161 -17.94 -23.98 -17.40
N LEU A 162 -17.32 -24.99 -18.01
CA LEU A 162 -16.48 -24.78 -19.19
C LEU A 162 -17.27 -24.22 -20.40
N VAL A 163 -18.59 -24.16 -20.31
CA VAL A 163 -19.45 -23.50 -21.33
C VAL A 163 -19.21 -21.99 -21.43
N THR A 164 -18.72 -21.33 -20.37
CA THR A 164 -18.47 -19.88 -20.35
C THR A 164 -17.13 -19.49 -20.97
N VAL A 165 -16.33 -20.46 -21.39
CA VAL A 165 -15.01 -20.26 -21.98
C VAL A 165 -15.11 -20.23 -23.50
N SER A 166 -14.36 -19.32 -24.13
CA SER A 166 -14.31 -19.15 -25.58
C SER A 166 -14.04 -20.49 -26.30
N PRO A 167 -14.76 -20.78 -27.40
CA PRO A 167 -14.47 -21.93 -28.26
C PRO A 167 -13.01 -22.04 -28.69
N ALA A 168 -12.33 -20.91 -28.93
CA ALA A 168 -10.93 -20.91 -29.33
C ALA A 168 -10.02 -21.47 -28.21
N LEU A 169 -10.27 -21.11 -26.96
CA LEU A 169 -9.51 -21.63 -25.81
C LEU A 169 -9.82 -23.10 -25.54
N LEU A 170 -11.07 -23.53 -25.76
CA LEU A 170 -11.45 -24.94 -25.69
C LEU A 170 -10.71 -25.78 -26.73
N ASP A 171 -10.50 -25.27 -27.94
CA ASP A 171 -9.73 -25.95 -28.98
C ASP A 171 -8.23 -26.04 -28.61
N ILE A 172 -7.65 -24.96 -28.09
CA ILE A 172 -6.26 -24.96 -27.60
C ILE A 172 -6.07 -25.96 -26.46
N TYR A 173 -7.02 -26.06 -25.54
CA TYR A 173 -7.01 -27.09 -24.50
C TYR A 173 -7.13 -28.51 -25.08
N ALA A 174 -7.98 -28.71 -26.09
CA ALA A 174 -8.11 -30.01 -26.76
C ALA A 174 -6.81 -30.46 -27.45
N GLU A 175 -5.98 -29.52 -27.88
CA GLU A 175 -4.67 -29.75 -28.48
C GLU A 175 -3.53 -29.89 -27.45
N ASN A 176 -3.85 -29.86 -26.14
CA ASN A 176 -2.89 -29.85 -25.02
C ASN A 176 -2.01 -28.60 -24.95
N GLY A 177 -2.49 -27.46 -25.47
CA GLY A 177 -1.80 -26.17 -25.38
C GLY A 177 -1.91 -25.48 -24.02
N MET A 178 -2.82 -25.94 -23.15
CA MET A 178 -3.00 -25.46 -21.78
C MET A 178 -3.43 -26.59 -20.83
N THR A 179 -3.33 -26.36 -19.52
CA THR A 179 -3.82 -27.27 -18.49
C THR A 179 -5.30 -27.00 -18.17
N LEU A 180 -5.96 -27.94 -17.48
CA LEU A 180 -7.34 -27.77 -17.06
C LEU A 180 -7.51 -26.59 -16.08
N GLU A 181 -6.56 -26.41 -15.17
CA GLU A 181 -6.59 -25.32 -14.18
C GLU A 181 -6.44 -23.94 -14.85
N GLN A 182 -5.61 -23.85 -15.89
CA GLN A 182 -5.50 -22.64 -16.72
C GLN A 182 -6.81 -22.34 -17.44
N LEU A 183 -7.43 -23.36 -18.04
CA LEU A 183 -8.73 -23.20 -18.70
C LEU A 183 -9.83 -22.76 -17.72
N MET A 184 -9.85 -23.35 -16.52
CA MET A 184 -10.81 -22.98 -15.48
C MET A 184 -10.65 -21.53 -15.02
N ALA A 185 -9.44 -20.97 -15.00
CA ALA A 185 -9.25 -19.55 -14.66
C ALA A 185 -9.95 -18.59 -15.63
N PHE A 186 -10.14 -18.98 -16.90
CA PHE A 186 -10.87 -18.16 -17.89
C PHE A 186 -12.38 -18.10 -17.65
N SER A 187 -12.95 -19.08 -16.95
CA SER A 187 -14.40 -19.14 -16.69
C SER A 187 -14.92 -18.05 -15.75
N ILE A 188 -14.01 -17.27 -15.15
CA ILE A 188 -14.35 -16.11 -14.30
C ILE A 188 -14.99 -15.00 -15.13
N SER A 189 -14.56 -14.79 -16.38
CA SER A 189 -15.18 -13.80 -17.27
C SER A 189 -16.07 -14.51 -18.29
N GLU A 190 -17.21 -13.93 -18.65
CA GLU A 190 -18.03 -14.39 -19.79
C GLU A 190 -17.65 -13.69 -21.11
N ASP A 191 -16.75 -12.71 -21.06
CA ASP A 191 -16.26 -11.99 -22.24
C ASP A 191 -15.19 -12.81 -22.97
N HIS A 192 -15.62 -13.51 -24.02
CA HIS A 192 -14.74 -14.32 -24.86
C HIS A 192 -13.62 -13.51 -25.53
N ALA A 193 -13.86 -12.25 -25.91
CA ALA A 193 -12.84 -11.43 -26.56
C ALA A 193 -11.72 -11.08 -25.55
N ARG A 194 -12.09 -10.74 -24.32
CA ARG A 194 -11.13 -10.50 -23.23
C ARG A 194 -10.37 -11.77 -22.85
N GLN A 195 -11.04 -12.92 -22.79
CA GLN A 195 -10.38 -14.22 -22.55
C GLN A 195 -9.31 -14.52 -23.61
N GLU A 196 -9.64 -14.36 -24.89
CA GLU A 196 -8.72 -14.58 -26.00
C GLU A 196 -7.54 -13.61 -25.97
N GLN A 197 -7.78 -12.33 -25.68
CA GLN A 197 -6.75 -11.30 -25.52
C GLN A 197 -5.76 -11.65 -24.39
N VAL A 198 -6.28 -12.09 -23.23
CA VAL A 198 -5.43 -12.51 -22.10
C VAL A 198 -4.60 -13.73 -22.49
N TRP A 199 -5.19 -14.71 -23.18
CA TRP A 199 -4.44 -15.86 -23.66
C TRP A 199 -3.36 -15.48 -24.67
N GLU A 200 -3.63 -14.59 -25.63
CA GLU A 200 -2.65 -14.10 -26.59
C GLU A 200 -1.43 -13.50 -25.87
N ALA A 201 -1.67 -12.65 -24.86
CA ALA A 201 -0.63 -12.00 -24.07
C ALA A 201 0.27 -12.97 -23.29
N ILE A 202 -0.29 -14.08 -22.77
CA ILE A 202 0.46 -15.04 -21.94
C ILE A 202 0.90 -16.30 -22.70
N SER A 203 0.40 -16.55 -23.90
CA SER A 203 0.67 -17.78 -24.66
C SER A 203 2.17 -18.03 -24.90
N HIS A 204 2.96 -16.96 -24.98
CA HIS A 204 4.41 -16.98 -25.17
C HIS A 204 5.21 -16.69 -23.90
N SER A 205 4.55 -16.38 -22.78
CA SER A 205 5.22 -16.11 -21.50
C SER A 205 5.65 -17.41 -20.83
N TRP A 206 6.63 -17.31 -19.92
CA TRP A 206 7.03 -18.43 -19.07
C TRP A 206 6.10 -18.61 -17.86
N SER A 207 5.30 -17.59 -17.53
CA SER A 207 4.35 -17.60 -16.42
C SER A 207 2.92 -17.63 -16.96
N LYS A 208 2.30 -18.81 -16.89
CA LYS A 208 0.93 -19.09 -17.33
C LYS A 208 0.10 -19.62 -16.16
N GLU A 209 0.43 -19.22 -14.95
CA GLU A 209 -0.21 -19.76 -13.75
C GLU A 209 -1.67 -19.30 -13.68
N PRO A 210 -2.61 -20.15 -13.20
CA PRO A 210 -4.02 -19.81 -13.09
C PRO A 210 -4.27 -18.46 -12.39
N TYR A 211 -3.55 -18.17 -11.31
CA TYR A 211 -3.64 -16.89 -10.60
C TYR A 211 -3.37 -15.67 -11.51
N GLN A 212 -2.38 -15.77 -12.41
CA GLN A 212 -2.06 -14.67 -13.33
C GLN A 212 -3.18 -14.46 -14.36
N ILE A 213 -3.77 -15.53 -14.87
CA ILE A 213 -4.93 -15.46 -15.77
C ILE A 213 -6.08 -14.74 -15.06
N ARG A 214 -6.42 -15.14 -13.83
CA ARG A 214 -7.47 -14.48 -13.04
C ARG A 214 -7.18 -13.00 -12.83
N ARG A 215 -5.94 -12.67 -12.45
CA ARG A 215 -5.52 -11.28 -12.23
C ARG A 215 -5.68 -10.43 -13.49
N MET A 216 -5.28 -10.92 -14.65
CA MET A 216 -5.42 -10.18 -15.91
C MET A 216 -6.89 -10.04 -16.35
N LEU A 217 -7.74 -11.02 -16.04
CA LEU A 217 -9.18 -10.94 -16.30
C LEU A 217 -9.91 -9.98 -15.36
N THR A 218 -9.38 -9.76 -14.15
CA THR A 218 -9.97 -8.93 -13.08
C THR A 218 -9.24 -7.60 -12.86
N GLU A 219 -8.27 -7.25 -13.72
CA GLU A 219 -7.43 -6.06 -13.56
C GLU A 219 -8.24 -4.75 -13.59
N THR A 220 -9.34 -4.73 -14.33
CA THR A 220 -10.22 -3.57 -14.47
C THR A 220 -11.42 -3.61 -13.50
N THR A 221 -11.47 -4.58 -12.59
CA THR A 221 -12.57 -4.78 -11.67
C THR A 221 -12.14 -4.48 -10.23
N VAL A 222 -13.10 -4.20 -9.35
CA VAL A 222 -12.86 -3.90 -7.93
C VAL A 222 -13.31 -5.09 -7.08
N ARG A 223 -12.50 -5.54 -6.13
CA ARG A 223 -12.90 -6.63 -5.22
C ARG A 223 -14.06 -6.20 -4.31
N ALA A 224 -14.93 -7.13 -3.94
CA ALA A 224 -16.01 -6.89 -2.99
C ALA A 224 -15.50 -6.51 -1.58
N SER A 225 -14.28 -6.93 -1.21
CA SER A 225 -13.58 -6.54 0.00
C SER A 225 -12.86 -5.18 -0.08
N ASP A 226 -12.90 -4.48 -1.22
CA ASP A 226 -12.41 -3.10 -1.31
C ASP A 226 -13.26 -2.20 -0.40
N LYS A 227 -12.61 -1.32 0.37
CA LYS A 227 -13.27 -0.40 1.30
C LYS A 227 -14.40 0.42 0.67
N ARG A 228 -14.32 0.73 -0.63
CA ARG A 228 -15.39 1.39 -1.40
C ARG A 228 -16.61 0.49 -1.58
N ALA A 229 -16.40 -0.78 -1.90
CA ALA A 229 -17.46 -1.76 -2.09
C ALA A 229 -18.14 -2.10 -0.77
N VAL A 230 -17.38 -2.20 0.33
CA VAL A 230 -17.92 -2.37 1.69
C VAL A 230 -18.73 -1.15 2.10
N PHE A 231 -18.19 0.06 1.91
CA PHE A 231 -18.89 1.29 2.26
C PHE A 231 -20.20 1.47 1.51
N VAL A 232 -20.25 1.22 0.20
CA VAL A 232 -21.49 1.32 -0.59
C VAL A 232 -22.44 0.17 -0.27
N GLY A 233 -21.90 -1.04 -0.11
CA GLY A 233 -22.63 -2.29 0.00
C GLY A 233 -22.93 -2.93 -1.35
N ILE A 234 -22.81 -4.25 -1.42
CA ILE A 234 -23.03 -5.05 -2.64
C ILE A 234 -24.45 -4.86 -3.20
N ASP A 235 -25.47 -4.88 -2.33
CA ASP A 235 -26.86 -4.76 -2.73
C ASP A 235 -27.17 -3.39 -3.33
N ALA A 236 -26.57 -2.32 -2.80
CA ALA A 236 -26.74 -0.96 -3.30
C ALA A 236 -26.07 -0.79 -4.68
N TYR A 237 -24.88 -1.36 -4.86
CA TYR A 237 -24.19 -1.38 -6.16
C TYR A 237 -25.00 -2.16 -7.22
N GLN A 238 -25.57 -3.32 -6.86
CA GLN A 238 -26.43 -4.08 -7.77
C GLN A 238 -27.74 -3.35 -8.09
N ALA A 239 -28.37 -2.71 -7.09
CA ALA A 239 -29.58 -1.91 -7.30
C ALA A 239 -29.34 -0.72 -8.24
N ALA A 240 -28.12 -0.18 -8.25
CA ALA A 240 -27.69 0.87 -9.19
C ALA A 240 -27.36 0.35 -10.60
N GLY A 241 -27.52 -0.96 -10.85
CA GLY A 241 -27.27 -1.61 -12.14
C GLY A 241 -25.87 -2.21 -12.30
N GLY A 242 -25.09 -2.25 -11.21
CA GLY A 242 -23.74 -2.80 -11.21
C GLY A 242 -23.71 -4.32 -11.35
N CYS A 243 -22.77 -4.83 -12.14
CA CYS A 243 -22.56 -6.27 -12.34
C CYS A 243 -21.41 -6.77 -11.47
N ILE A 244 -21.57 -7.97 -10.90
CA ILE A 244 -20.58 -8.64 -10.05
C ILE A 244 -20.16 -9.92 -10.73
N LEU A 245 -18.86 -10.02 -10.97
CA LEU A 245 -18.18 -11.21 -11.40
C LEU A 245 -17.93 -12.10 -10.19
N ARG A 246 -18.24 -13.39 -10.28
CA ARG A 246 -17.92 -14.33 -9.19
C ARG A 246 -16.98 -15.41 -9.67
N ASP A 247 -15.91 -15.65 -8.91
CA ASP A 247 -15.10 -16.86 -9.08
C ASP A 247 -15.85 -17.97 -8.41
N LEU A 248 -16.47 -18.71 -9.27
CA LEU A 248 -17.47 -19.68 -8.93
C LEU A 248 -16.78 -20.99 -8.45
N PHE A 249 -15.44 -21.09 -8.54
CA PHE A 249 -14.61 -22.25 -8.21
C PHE A 249 -13.75 -22.12 -6.95
N GLN A 250 -13.55 -20.91 -6.44
CA GLN A 250 -12.83 -20.62 -5.21
C GLN A 250 -13.67 -19.69 -4.34
N ASP A 251 -13.33 -19.61 -3.06
CA ASP A 251 -13.87 -18.54 -2.23
C ASP A 251 -13.32 -17.22 -2.77
N ASP A 252 -14.22 -16.29 -3.10
CA ASP A 252 -13.90 -15.05 -3.79
C ASP A 252 -14.23 -13.80 -2.96
N ASP A 253 -14.49 -13.99 -1.67
CA ASP A 253 -14.76 -12.93 -0.70
C ASP A 253 -15.86 -11.95 -1.19
N GLY A 254 -16.86 -12.45 -1.92
CA GLY A 254 -17.98 -11.67 -2.45
C GLY A 254 -17.85 -11.25 -3.92
N GLY A 255 -16.73 -11.56 -4.58
CA GLY A 255 -16.51 -11.40 -6.02
C GLY A 255 -15.89 -10.06 -6.42
N TRP A 256 -16.04 -9.70 -7.70
CA TRP A 256 -15.48 -8.48 -8.30
C TRP A 256 -16.54 -7.62 -8.99
N LEU A 257 -16.63 -6.37 -8.61
CA LEU A 257 -17.46 -5.35 -9.21
C LEU A 257 -16.86 -4.91 -10.55
N GLN A 258 -17.62 -5.07 -11.63
CA GLN A 258 -17.13 -4.81 -13.00
C GLN A 258 -17.06 -3.33 -13.40
N ASP A 259 -17.76 -2.45 -12.69
CA ASP A 259 -17.86 -1.03 -13.03
C ASP A 259 -17.28 -0.17 -11.88
N PRO A 260 -15.96 0.11 -11.91
CA PRO A 260 -15.32 0.97 -10.92
C PRO A 260 -15.87 2.40 -10.95
N VAL A 261 -16.31 2.89 -12.11
CA VAL A 261 -16.80 4.27 -12.26
C VAL A 261 -18.16 4.43 -11.59
N LEU A 262 -19.05 3.44 -11.75
CA LEU A 262 -20.29 3.38 -11.01
C LEU A 262 -20.03 3.32 -9.50
N LEU A 263 -19.06 2.51 -9.07
CA LEU A 263 -18.70 2.40 -7.67
C LEU A 263 -18.20 3.73 -7.10
N ASP A 264 -17.27 4.41 -7.79
CA ASP A 264 -16.73 5.70 -7.36
C ASP A 264 -17.83 6.78 -7.27
N ARG A 265 -18.80 6.76 -8.18
CA ARG A 265 -19.97 7.66 -8.12
C ARG A 265 -20.83 7.38 -6.89
N LEU A 266 -21.15 6.12 -6.60
CA LEU A 266 -21.95 5.75 -5.43
C LEU A 266 -21.24 6.07 -4.11
N VAL A 267 -19.92 5.88 -4.05
CA VAL A 267 -19.10 6.29 -2.91
C VAL A 267 -19.19 7.80 -2.70
N ALA A 268 -19.02 8.59 -3.76
CA ALA A 268 -19.08 10.05 -3.68
C ALA A 268 -20.48 10.54 -3.25
N GLU A 269 -21.55 9.96 -3.79
CA GLU A 269 -22.93 10.29 -3.39
C GLU A 269 -23.21 9.95 -1.93
N LYS A 270 -22.75 8.78 -1.46
CA LYS A 270 -22.93 8.35 -0.07
C LYS A 270 -22.08 9.18 0.90
N LEU A 271 -20.81 9.43 0.59
CA LEU A 271 -19.94 10.31 1.38
C LEU A 271 -20.51 11.73 1.47
N LYS A 272 -21.05 12.26 0.37
CA LYS A 272 -21.71 13.58 0.37
C LYS A 272 -22.92 13.60 1.29
N THR A 273 -23.75 12.56 1.27
CA THR A 273 -24.91 12.45 2.15
C THR A 273 -24.48 12.46 3.63
N CYS A 274 -23.46 11.69 3.98
CA CYS A 274 -22.89 11.69 5.33
C CYS A 274 -22.29 13.06 5.71
N ALA A 275 -21.62 13.73 4.77
CA ALA A 275 -21.07 15.06 5.00
C ALA A 275 -22.16 16.13 5.19
N ASP A 276 -23.28 16.04 4.46
CA ASP A 276 -24.43 16.94 4.63
C ASP A 276 -25.10 16.74 6.00
N GLU A 277 -25.17 15.50 6.50
CA GLU A 277 -25.65 15.17 7.86
C GLU A 277 -24.73 15.77 8.93
N ILE A 278 -23.41 15.64 8.77
CA ILE A 278 -22.41 16.20 9.69
C ILE A 278 -22.41 17.73 9.62
N ALA A 279 -22.56 18.33 8.44
CA ALA A 279 -22.65 19.78 8.29
C ALA A 279 -23.86 20.37 9.04
N ALA A 280 -24.93 19.60 9.23
CA ALA A 280 -26.09 20.02 10.02
C ALA A 280 -25.78 20.14 11.52
N GLU A 281 -24.65 19.59 12.00
CA GLU A 281 -24.16 19.76 13.39
C GLU A 281 -23.64 21.19 13.66
N GLY A 282 -23.37 21.99 12.61
CA GLY A 282 -23.00 23.41 12.73
C GLY A 282 -21.51 23.74 12.58
N TRP A 283 -20.69 22.78 12.15
CA TRP A 283 -19.26 22.96 11.90
C TRP A 283 -18.96 24.02 10.83
N LYS A 284 -17.85 24.75 10.98
CA LYS A 284 -17.45 25.81 10.03
C LYS A 284 -17.19 25.27 8.62
N TRP A 285 -16.51 24.13 8.56
CA TRP A 285 -16.16 23.44 7.31
C TRP A 285 -16.21 21.93 7.50
N VAL A 286 -16.51 21.22 6.42
CA VAL A 286 -16.44 19.76 6.34
C VAL A 286 -15.61 19.42 5.11
N ASP A 287 -14.51 18.69 5.32
CA ASP A 287 -13.63 18.23 4.26
C ASP A 287 -13.81 16.72 4.07
N VAL A 288 -14.02 16.30 2.83
CA VAL A 288 -14.49 14.95 2.51
C VAL A 288 -13.56 14.34 1.46
N ALA A 289 -12.94 13.21 1.80
CA ALA A 289 -12.09 12.48 0.89
C ALA A 289 -12.21 10.97 1.11
N MET A 290 -11.86 10.15 0.11
CA MET A 290 -11.84 8.68 0.29
C MET A 290 -10.77 8.23 1.30
N SER A 291 -9.72 9.03 1.45
CA SER A 291 -8.68 8.90 2.47
C SER A 291 -7.88 10.20 2.48
N PHE A 292 -7.40 10.59 3.65
CA PHE A 292 -6.44 11.68 3.77
C PHE A 292 -5.00 11.14 3.84
N PRO A 293 -4.00 11.88 3.31
CA PRO A 293 -2.60 11.56 3.56
C PRO A 293 -2.28 11.59 5.06
N TYR A 294 -1.28 10.81 5.47
CA TYR A 294 -0.76 10.86 6.83
C TYR A 294 -0.36 12.29 7.22
N GLY A 295 -0.84 12.77 8.38
CA GLY A 295 -0.58 14.12 8.88
C GLY A 295 -1.39 15.23 8.21
N HIS A 296 -2.56 14.93 7.65
CA HIS A 296 -3.48 15.93 7.07
C HIS A 296 -4.05 16.93 8.09
N ASP A 297 -4.02 16.55 9.36
CA ASP A 297 -4.35 17.32 10.55
C ASP A 297 -3.19 18.20 11.04
N HIS A 298 -1.96 18.00 10.53
CA HIS A 298 -0.79 18.75 10.98
C HIS A 298 -0.94 20.26 10.74
N GLY A 299 -0.71 21.05 11.80
CA GLY A 299 -0.85 22.51 11.77
C GLY A 299 -2.27 23.01 12.04
N LEU A 300 -3.21 22.10 12.32
CA LEU A 300 -4.52 22.43 12.88
C LEU A 300 -4.47 22.28 14.40
N ARG A 301 -5.25 23.11 15.11
CA ARG A 301 -5.43 22.94 16.55
C ARG A 301 -6.64 22.06 16.80
N GLU A 302 -6.43 20.95 17.50
CA GLU A 302 -7.48 20.05 17.94
C GLU A 302 -8.19 20.62 19.18
N LEU A 303 -9.53 20.59 19.16
CA LEU A 303 -10.37 20.97 20.29
C LEU A 303 -10.45 19.83 21.30
N SER A 304 -10.31 20.15 22.58
CA SER A 304 -10.54 19.20 23.67
C SER A 304 -12.05 19.06 23.91
N GLY A 305 -12.67 18.08 23.27
CA GLY A 305 -14.08 17.77 23.51
C GLY A 305 -14.31 17.02 24.83
N THR A 306 -15.55 17.07 25.33
CA THR A 306 -15.96 16.33 26.53
C THR A 306 -16.66 15.04 26.12
N ILE A 307 -16.20 13.90 26.65
CA ILE A 307 -16.86 12.62 26.40
C ILE A 307 -18.15 12.57 27.24
N VAL A 308 -19.26 12.21 26.62
CA VAL A 308 -20.53 12.04 27.35
C VAL A 308 -20.49 10.75 28.16
N ASP A 309 -20.60 10.88 29.49
CA ASP A 309 -20.70 9.74 30.40
C ASP A 309 -21.88 8.82 30.07
N LEU A 310 -21.75 7.53 30.42
CA LEU A 310 -22.85 6.57 30.32
C LEU A 310 -23.98 6.97 31.28
N THR A 311 -25.18 7.09 30.73
CA THR A 311 -26.41 7.18 31.53
C THR A 311 -26.59 5.91 32.36
N ASP A 312 -27.36 6.00 33.45
CA ASP A 312 -27.59 4.83 34.31
C ASP A 312 -28.31 3.68 33.58
N GLU A 313 -29.15 4.00 32.58
CA GLU A 313 -29.80 3.00 31.71
C GLU A 313 -28.81 2.31 30.74
N GLU A 314 -27.91 3.08 30.11
CA GLU A 314 -26.84 2.53 29.27
C GLU A 314 -25.86 1.69 30.09
N ARG A 315 -25.53 2.12 31.31
CA ARG A 315 -24.66 1.37 32.24
C ARG A 315 -25.27 0.03 32.61
N ALA A 316 -26.56 0.02 32.96
CA ALA A 316 -27.30 -1.21 33.25
C ALA A 316 -27.39 -2.15 32.03
N THR A 317 -27.54 -1.60 30.83
CA THR A 317 -27.58 -2.38 29.58
C THR A 317 -26.22 -3.01 29.27
N ARG A 318 -25.13 -2.24 29.41
CA ARG A 318 -23.76 -2.73 29.25
C ARG A 318 -23.41 -3.83 30.25
N GLU A 319 -23.78 -3.66 31.52
CA GLU A 319 -23.59 -4.68 32.55
C GLU A 319 -24.39 -5.95 32.28
N ALA A 320 -25.62 -5.82 31.77
CA ALA A 320 -26.43 -6.96 31.37
C ALA A 320 -25.81 -7.74 30.19
N LEU A 321 -25.27 -7.03 29.19
CA LEU A 321 -24.59 -7.62 28.04
C LEU A 321 -23.28 -8.32 28.46
N ARG A 322 -22.47 -7.72 29.34
CA ARG A 322 -21.27 -8.37 29.90
C ARG A 322 -21.62 -9.64 30.69
N ALA A 323 -22.65 -9.57 31.53
CA ALA A 323 -23.13 -10.74 32.26
C ALA A 323 -23.71 -11.84 31.36
N GLU A 324 -24.23 -11.48 30.17
CA GLU A 324 -24.65 -12.45 29.16
C GLU A 324 -23.44 -13.08 28.46
N TYR A 325 -22.46 -12.29 28.06
CA TYR A 325 -21.19 -12.75 27.50
C TYR A 325 -20.49 -13.74 28.44
N ASP A 326 -20.27 -13.36 29.69
CA ASP A 326 -19.58 -14.18 30.69
C ASP A 326 -20.30 -15.53 30.94
N ARG A 327 -21.64 -15.53 30.91
CA ARG A 327 -22.43 -16.78 31.05
C ARG A 327 -22.25 -17.69 29.85
N ILE A 328 -22.26 -17.14 28.64
CA ILE A 328 -22.08 -17.93 27.41
C ILE A 328 -20.65 -18.48 27.35
N GLU A 329 -19.65 -17.67 27.71
CA GLU A 329 -18.26 -18.12 27.80
C GLU A 329 -18.09 -19.26 28.83
N GLU A 330 -18.70 -19.14 30.00
CA GLU A 330 -18.64 -20.19 31.04
C GLU A 330 -19.36 -21.48 30.61
N GLU A 331 -20.55 -21.38 30.01
CA GLU A 331 -21.35 -22.52 29.54
C GLU A 331 -20.66 -23.32 28.43
N TYR A 332 -19.91 -22.64 27.56
CA TYR A 332 -19.23 -23.26 26.40
C TYR A 332 -17.71 -23.39 26.57
N SER A 333 -17.19 -23.16 27.78
CA SER A 333 -15.75 -23.21 28.08
C SER A 333 -15.06 -24.56 27.79
N GLU A 334 -15.81 -25.67 27.83
CA GLU A 334 -15.32 -27.03 27.54
C GLU A 334 -15.75 -27.55 26.15
N ALA A 335 -16.38 -26.72 25.31
CA ALA A 335 -16.82 -27.12 23.97
C ALA A 335 -15.67 -27.02 22.95
N ASP A 336 -15.47 -28.08 22.16
CA ASP A 336 -14.47 -28.08 21.07
C ASP A 336 -14.85 -27.16 19.89
N GLU A 337 -16.14 -26.88 19.70
CA GLU A 337 -16.67 -26.02 18.63
C GLU A 337 -18.00 -25.39 19.10
N LEU A 338 -18.16 -24.07 18.89
CA LEU A 338 -19.37 -23.33 19.28
C LEU A 338 -20.50 -23.61 18.26
N PRO A 339 -21.76 -23.83 18.71
CA PRO A 339 -22.90 -23.84 17.81
C PRO A 339 -23.04 -22.48 17.09
N ASP A 340 -23.35 -22.49 15.79
CA ASP A 340 -23.47 -21.28 14.95
C ASP A 340 -24.35 -20.17 15.57
N GLU A 341 -25.45 -20.55 16.25
CA GLU A 341 -26.36 -19.60 16.91
C GLU A 341 -25.69 -18.88 18.11
N ILE A 342 -24.76 -19.55 18.79
CA ILE A 342 -24.03 -19.02 19.96
C ILE A 342 -22.87 -18.14 19.51
N ASP A 343 -22.14 -18.57 18.48
CA ASP A 343 -21.08 -17.75 17.85
C ASP A 343 -21.66 -16.43 17.31
N GLN A 344 -22.80 -16.50 16.62
CA GLN A 344 -23.53 -15.30 16.18
C GLN A 344 -23.95 -14.42 17.37
N ARG A 345 -24.42 -15.00 18.47
CA ARG A 345 -24.86 -14.25 19.64
C ARG A 345 -23.70 -13.56 20.36
N LEU A 346 -22.54 -14.20 20.46
CA LEU A 346 -21.32 -13.59 21.00
C LEU A 346 -20.89 -12.39 20.15
N GLY A 347 -20.87 -12.53 18.82
CA GLY A 347 -20.56 -11.43 17.91
C GLY A 347 -21.53 -10.24 18.05
N GLU A 348 -22.84 -10.49 18.22
CA GLU A 348 -23.81 -9.43 18.50
C GLU A 348 -23.54 -8.70 19.82
N ILE A 349 -23.17 -9.45 20.87
CA ILE A 349 -22.87 -8.89 22.19
C ILE A 349 -21.58 -8.07 22.14
N GLU A 350 -20.52 -8.57 21.51
CA GLU A 350 -19.27 -7.84 21.32
C GLU A 350 -19.48 -6.54 20.57
N GLN A 351 -20.22 -6.58 19.46
CA GLN A 351 -20.55 -5.39 18.67
C GLN A 351 -21.38 -4.37 19.48
N ALA A 352 -22.33 -4.85 20.29
CA ALA A 352 -23.13 -3.99 21.16
C ALA A 352 -22.29 -3.39 22.31
N LEU A 353 -21.33 -4.13 22.86
CA LEU A 353 -20.40 -3.66 23.89
C LEU A 353 -19.43 -2.61 23.34
N GLU A 354 -18.88 -2.83 22.14
CA GLU A 354 -17.98 -1.89 21.45
C GLU A 354 -18.69 -0.56 21.15
N ALA A 355 -19.98 -0.59 20.81
CA ALA A 355 -20.79 0.62 20.60
C ALA A 355 -20.87 1.51 21.87
N PHE A 356 -20.78 0.94 23.08
CA PHE A 356 -20.70 1.73 24.32
C PHE A 356 -19.31 2.32 24.57
N GLU A 357 -18.26 1.79 23.95
CA GLU A 357 -16.89 2.30 24.07
C GLU A 357 -16.63 3.45 23.09
N ARG A 358 -17.28 3.46 21.92
CA ARG A 358 -17.28 4.57 20.95
C ARG A 358 -18.25 5.69 21.38
N ARG A 359 -17.91 6.42 22.44
CA ARG A 359 -18.76 7.50 22.98
C ARG A 359 -18.71 8.77 22.12
N PRO A 360 -19.85 9.45 21.91
CA PRO A 360 -19.86 10.74 21.23
C PRO A 360 -19.15 11.78 22.09
N VAL A 361 -18.26 12.52 21.45
CA VAL A 361 -17.60 13.68 22.03
C VAL A 361 -18.46 14.92 21.76
N THR A 362 -18.79 15.68 22.79
CA THR A 362 -19.47 16.97 22.65
C THR A 362 -18.47 18.12 22.74
N TYR A 363 -18.66 19.12 21.89
CA TYR A 363 -17.85 20.32 21.82
C TYR A 363 -18.68 21.55 22.20
N ASP A 364 -18.05 22.62 22.67
CA ASP A 364 -18.76 23.86 22.94
C ASP A 364 -19.38 24.40 21.64
N PRO A 365 -20.69 24.77 21.62
CA PRO A 365 -21.33 25.36 20.46
C PRO A 365 -20.64 26.62 19.89
N ALA A 366 -19.83 27.32 20.67
CA ALA A 366 -19.00 28.43 20.19
C ALA A 366 -17.76 27.93 19.42
N GLU A 367 -17.15 26.84 19.88
CA GLU A 367 -15.96 26.23 19.26
C GLU A 367 -16.31 25.47 17.96
N ILE A 368 -17.49 24.84 17.90
CA ILE A 368 -18.00 24.19 16.68
C ILE A 368 -18.06 25.17 15.49
N ARG A 369 -18.33 26.46 15.74
CA ARG A 369 -18.42 27.48 14.68
C ARG A 369 -17.08 27.92 14.11
N ILE A 370 -15.97 27.60 14.77
CA ILE A 370 -14.61 27.92 14.31
C ILE A 370 -13.82 26.68 13.87
N ALA A 371 -14.26 25.49 14.27
CA ALA A 371 -13.67 24.22 13.91
C ALA A 371 -14.38 23.55 12.73
N GLY A 372 -13.72 22.54 12.15
CA GLY A 372 -14.28 21.68 11.13
C GLY A 372 -14.00 20.20 11.36
N VAL A 373 -14.42 19.42 10.35
CA VAL A 373 -14.48 17.96 10.42
C VAL A 373 -13.89 17.35 9.15
N PHE A 374 -13.09 16.30 9.33
CA PHE A 374 -12.67 15.42 8.25
C PHE A 374 -13.58 14.19 8.18
N VAL A 375 -14.03 13.85 6.97
CA VAL A 375 -14.85 12.67 6.70
C VAL A 375 -14.13 11.80 5.69
N SER A 376 -13.78 10.58 6.09
CA SER A 376 -13.08 9.62 5.23
C SER A 376 -13.53 8.17 5.43
N LEU A 377 -12.92 7.25 4.66
CA LEU A 377 -13.15 5.82 4.79
C LEU A 377 -11.93 5.15 5.41
N ASP A 378 -12.15 4.40 6.49
CA ASP A 378 -11.13 3.60 7.15
C ASP A 378 -10.77 2.35 6.31
N GLY A 379 -9.73 1.62 6.72
CA GLY A 379 -9.21 0.45 6.02
C GLY A 379 -10.22 -0.70 5.87
N ASP A 380 -11.21 -0.77 6.75
CA ASP A 380 -12.30 -1.75 6.73
C ASP A 380 -13.53 -1.28 5.92
N GLY A 381 -13.52 -0.05 5.39
CA GLY A 381 -14.65 0.56 4.68
C GLY A 381 -15.71 1.20 5.56
N SER A 382 -15.48 1.29 6.88
CA SER A 382 -16.31 2.08 7.78
C SER A 382 -16.06 3.58 7.59
N LEU A 383 -17.06 4.40 7.97
CA LEU A 383 -16.96 5.86 7.90
C LEU A 383 -16.14 6.37 9.09
N LEU A 384 -15.01 7.01 8.81
CA LEU A 384 -14.18 7.69 9.80
C LEU A 384 -14.54 9.18 9.81
N VAL A 385 -14.88 9.71 10.98
CA VAL A 385 -15.27 11.11 11.16
C VAL A 385 -14.44 11.73 12.28
N GLU A 386 -13.51 12.60 11.91
CA GLU A 386 -12.58 13.24 12.83
C GLU A 386 -13.00 14.70 13.04
N ARG A 387 -13.54 15.00 14.23
CA ARG A 387 -14.16 16.30 14.57
C ARG A 387 -13.22 17.17 15.39
N GLY A 388 -13.40 18.49 15.28
CA GLY A 388 -12.79 19.44 16.22
C GLY A 388 -11.46 20.03 15.77
N TYR A 389 -11.24 20.25 14.48
CA TYR A 389 -10.00 20.85 13.97
C TYR A 389 -10.19 22.33 13.60
N VAL A 390 -9.40 23.21 14.20
CA VAL A 390 -9.40 24.66 13.90
C VAL A 390 -8.24 24.98 12.95
N ARG A 391 -8.53 25.65 11.83
CA ARG A 391 -7.50 26.15 10.91
C ARG A 391 -6.86 27.41 11.49
N PRO A 392 -5.58 27.70 11.21
CA PRO A 392 -4.92 28.92 11.67
C PRO A 392 -5.67 30.22 11.32
N ASP A 393 -6.27 30.28 10.13
CA ASP A 393 -7.07 31.43 9.68
C ASP A 393 -8.41 31.59 10.42
N ASP A 394 -8.84 30.55 11.14
CA ASP A 394 -10.10 30.48 11.88
C ASP A 394 -9.92 30.75 13.38
N GLU A 395 -8.69 31.00 13.84
CA GLU A 395 -8.40 31.36 15.23
C GLU A 395 -8.84 32.79 15.53
N ALA A 396 -9.48 33.00 16.68
CA ALA A 396 -9.80 34.34 17.16
C ALA A 396 -8.48 35.09 17.45
N PRO A 397 -8.32 36.34 16.99
CA PRO A 397 -7.17 37.15 17.37
C PRO A 397 -7.13 37.27 18.90
N VAL A 398 -5.98 36.91 19.48
CA VAL A 398 -5.76 37.02 20.93
C VAL A 398 -5.84 38.50 21.29
N GLU A 399 -6.91 38.90 21.98
CA GLU A 399 -6.97 40.22 22.60
C GLU A 399 -5.87 40.28 23.66
N SER A 400 -4.85 41.10 23.41
CA SER A 400 -3.85 41.44 24.40
C SER A 400 -4.55 42.14 25.57
N GLU A 401 -4.55 41.52 26.75
CA GLU A 401 -4.97 42.18 27.98
C GLU A 401 -4.08 43.41 28.24
N GLY A 402 -4.63 44.58 27.91
CA GLY A 402 -4.15 45.89 28.27
C GLY A 402 -5.35 46.73 28.72
N ASP A 403 -5.23 47.26 29.93
CA ASP A 403 -6.21 47.99 30.75
C ASP A 403 -7.18 48.95 30.03
N ASP A 404 -8.41 48.96 30.57
CA ASP A 404 -9.46 50.00 30.64
C ASP A 404 -9.93 50.73 29.35
N ASP A 405 -11.21 50.54 28.99
CA ASP A 405 -12.28 51.47 29.43
C ASP A 405 -13.68 50.89 29.13
N HIS A 406 -14.60 51.14 30.05
CA HIS A 406 -16.01 50.78 29.91
C HIS A 406 -16.67 51.60 28.80
N THR A 407 -17.37 50.94 27.87
CA THR A 407 -18.55 51.55 27.25
C THR A 407 -19.57 50.48 26.84
N GLU A 408 -20.72 50.50 27.52
CA GLU A 408 -21.93 49.80 27.07
C GLU A 408 -22.38 50.37 25.72
N ALA A 409 -22.58 49.49 24.74
CA ALA A 409 -23.41 49.77 23.58
C ALA A 409 -24.23 48.53 23.22
N ASP A 410 -25.52 48.66 23.53
CA ASP A 410 -26.62 47.79 23.13
C ASP A 410 -26.70 47.70 21.59
N GLY A 411 -26.94 46.50 21.06
CA GLY A 411 -26.88 46.24 19.62
C GLY A 411 -27.38 44.84 19.23
N ASP A 412 -28.70 44.67 19.30
CA ASP A 412 -29.48 43.61 18.64
C ASP A 412 -29.16 43.55 17.13
N ASP A 413 -28.63 42.43 16.61
CA ASP A 413 -29.05 41.95 15.29
C ASP A 413 -28.70 40.48 14.94
N ALA A 414 -29.71 39.84 14.34
CA ALA A 414 -29.69 38.77 13.35
C ALA A 414 -28.89 37.46 13.57
N ARG A 415 -29.62 36.41 13.97
CA ARG A 415 -29.31 35.00 13.67
C ARG A 415 -29.19 34.77 12.15
N ALA A 416 -27.99 34.81 11.61
CA ALA A 416 -27.68 34.28 10.28
C ALA A 416 -27.09 32.87 10.43
N VAL A 417 -27.81 31.86 9.93
CA VAL A 417 -27.34 30.48 9.82
C VAL A 417 -26.20 30.46 8.78
N GLN A 418 -24.95 30.44 9.25
CA GLN A 418 -23.79 30.22 8.38
C GLN A 418 -23.82 28.75 7.91
N ARG A 419 -23.88 28.55 6.59
CA ARG A 419 -23.79 27.23 5.97
C ARG A 419 -22.32 26.82 5.89
N ALA A 420 -22.01 25.63 6.40
CA ALA A 420 -20.69 25.01 6.30
C ALA A 420 -20.22 24.92 4.83
N VAL A 421 -18.95 25.25 4.58
CA VAL A 421 -18.33 25.10 3.25
C VAL A 421 -17.87 23.65 3.11
N ILE A 422 -18.53 22.89 2.23
CA ILE A 422 -18.14 21.53 1.86
C ILE A 422 -17.17 21.61 0.69
N THR A 423 -15.95 21.12 0.88
CA THR A 423 -14.93 21.10 -0.19
C THR A 423 -14.78 19.68 -0.71
N ILE A 424 -14.98 19.47 -2.01
CA ILE A 424 -14.81 18.16 -2.68
C ILE A 424 -13.94 18.39 -3.92
N GLY A 425 -12.72 17.80 -3.93
CA GLY A 425 -11.85 17.71 -5.11
C GLY A 425 -11.38 19.07 -5.67
N GLY A 426 -10.38 19.68 -5.01
CA GLY A 426 -9.90 21.03 -5.34
C GLY A 426 -9.06 21.14 -6.62
N GLN A 427 -9.34 22.19 -7.41
CA GLN A 427 -8.36 22.90 -8.25
C GLN A 427 -8.92 24.27 -8.69
N PRO A 428 -8.09 25.32 -8.64
CA PRO A 428 -8.12 26.33 -9.70
C PRO A 428 -6.72 26.62 -10.28
N ALA A 429 -6.76 27.09 -11.52
CA ALA A 429 -5.66 27.26 -12.46
C ALA A 429 -4.70 28.43 -12.13
N GLU A 430 -3.47 28.28 -12.60
CA GLU A 430 -2.42 29.31 -12.65
C GLU A 430 -2.77 30.46 -13.61
N PRO A 431 -2.33 31.70 -13.35
CA PRO A 431 -2.08 32.67 -14.39
C PRO A 431 -0.57 32.89 -14.63
N GLU A 432 -0.27 33.23 -15.88
CA GLU A 432 1.05 33.52 -16.44
C GLU A 432 1.70 34.80 -15.89
N GLU A 433 3.01 34.87 -16.18
CA GLU A 433 4.05 35.78 -15.72
C GLU A 433 3.84 37.26 -16.10
N ASP A 434 4.08 38.16 -15.12
CA ASP A 434 4.43 39.56 -15.37
C ASP A 434 5.90 39.82 -14.96
N GLU A 435 6.64 40.52 -15.82
CA GLU A 435 7.99 41.01 -15.56
C GLU A 435 7.93 42.18 -14.57
N ASP A 436 8.23 41.90 -13.30
CA ASP A 436 8.42 42.94 -12.28
C ASP A 436 9.92 43.03 -11.90
N ASP A 437 10.40 44.26 -11.67
CA ASP A 437 11.79 44.61 -11.32
C ASP A 437 12.12 44.25 -9.84
N SER A 438 11.37 43.30 -9.27
CA SER A 438 11.59 42.76 -7.93
C SER A 438 12.72 41.73 -7.94
N LEU A 439 13.53 41.73 -6.87
CA LEU A 439 14.64 40.79 -6.70
C LEU A 439 14.12 39.36 -6.69
N LYS A 440 14.21 38.67 -7.84
CA LYS A 440 13.79 37.27 -7.97
C LYS A 440 14.46 36.41 -6.88
N PRO A 441 13.74 35.43 -6.30
CA PRO A 441 14.31 34.51 -5.31
C PRO A 441 15.49 33.74 -5.90
N LEU A 442 16.42 33.29 -5.04
CA LEU A 442 17.57 32.49 -5.47
C LEU A 442 17.09 31.21 -6.19
N PRO A 443 17.76 30.79 -7.28
CA PRO A 443 17.40 29.54 -7.95
C PRO A 443 17.40 28.36 -6.98
N GLU A 444 16.38 27.51 -7.02
CA GLU A 444 16.20 26.38 -6.10
C GLU A 444 17.45 25.50 -6.00
N ARG A 445 18.05 25.15 -7.15
CA ARG A 445 19.29 24.39 -7.22
C ARG A 445 20.45 25.06 -6.48
N LEU A 446 20.54 26.39 -6.54
CA LEU A 446 21.58 27.14 -5.83
C LEU A 446 21.36 27.12 -4.32
N VAL A 447 20.11 27.21 -3.84
CA VAL A 447 19.80 27.10 -2.41
C VAL A 447 20.15 25.71 -1.88
N ILE A 448 19.85 24.65 -2.63
CA ILE A 448 20.25 23.27 -2.30
C ILE A 448 21.77 23.16 -2.20
N GLU A 449 22.52 23.70 -3.17
CA GLU A 449 23.99 23.66 -3.16
C GLU A 449 24.60 24.47 -2.01
N LEU A 450 24.08 25.66 -1.71
CA LEU A 450 24.54 26.49 -0.58
C LEU A 450 24.26 25.81 0.76
N THR A 451 23.06 25.26 0.95
CA THR A 451 22.72 24.54 2.19
C THR A 451 23.46 23.21 2.34
N ALA A 452 23.92 22.59 1.24
CA ALA A 452 24.86 21.47 1.31
C ALA A 452 26.22 21.89 1.89
N HIS A 453 26.78 23.04 1.46
CA HIS A 453 28.02 23.60 2.06
C HIS A 453 27.84 23.84 3.57
N ARG A 454 26.71 24.45 3.96
CA ARG A 454 26.36 24.68 5.36
C ARG A 454 26.25 23.38 6.16
N THR A 455 25.63 22.35 5.58
CA THR A 455 25.50 21.04 6.22
C THR A 455 26.86 20.42 6.50
N VAL A 456 27.77 20.40 5.52
CA VAL A 456 29.12 19.83 5.70
C VAL A 456 29.91 20.62 6.75
N ALA A 457 29.81 21.95 6.75
CA ALA A 457 30.45 22.78 7.75
C ALA A 457 29.93 22.49 9.18
N LEU A 458 28.60 22.32 9.33
CA LEU A 458 27.99 21.90 10.60
C LEU A 458 28.43 20.49 11.03
N ARG A 459 28.57 19.54 10.11
CA ARG A 459 29.12 18.21 10.43
C ARG A 459 30.52 18.32 11.03
N ASN A 460 31.38 19.11 10.39
CA ASN A 460 32.73 19.31 10.87
C ASN A 460 32.75 19.96 12.26
N ALA A 461 31.94 21.02 12.45
CA ALA A 461 31.85 21.74 13.71
C ALA A 461 31.31 20.87 14.86
N VAL A 462 30.31 20.02 14.61
CA VAL A 462 29.79 19.05 15.60
C VAL A 462 30.84 17.97 15.91
N ALA A 463 31.57 17.48 14.90
CA ALA A 463 32.62 16.49 15.10
C ALA A 463 33.82 17.04 15.91
N GLU A 464 34.06 18.36 15.90
CA GLU A 464 35.09 19.03 16.71
C GLU A 464 34.63 19.32 18.15
N ASN A 465 33.35 19.16 18.46
CA ASN A 465 32.75 19.51 19.74
C ASN A 465 32.01 18.31 20.38
N PRO A 466 32.71 17.36 21.03
CA PRO A 466 32.12 16.11 21.51
C PRO A 466 30.99 16.28 22.53
N GLN A 467 31.04 17.31 23.37
CA GLN A 467 29.98 17.62 24.33
C GLN A 467 28.69 18.08 23.64
N VAL A 468 28.81 18.90 22.59
CA VAL A 468 27.67 19.35 21.76
C VAL A 468 27.07 18.16 21.01
N ALA A 469 27.90 17.26 20.47
CA ALA A 469 27.42 16.05 19.81
C ALA A 469 26.65 15.11 20.75
N MET A 470 27.14 14.89 21.98
CA MET A 470 26.43 14.10 22.99
C MET A 470 25.12 14.76 23.42
N THR A 471 25.12 16.09 23.60
CA THR A 471 23.89 16.83 23.94
C THR A 471 22.87 16.76 22.81
N MET A 472 23.32 16.85 21.56
CA MET A 472 22.46 16.71 20.37
C MET A 472 21.85 15.30 20.26
N LEU A 473 22.65 14.26 20.50
CA LEU A 473 22.19 12.86 20.52
C LEU A 473 21.19 12.62 21.66
N LEU A 474 21.52 13.06 22.88
CA LEU A 474 20.64 12.92 24.04
C LEU A 474 19.33 13.69 23.84
N HIS A 475 19.39 14.91 23.30
CA HIS A 475 18.19 15.69 22.96
C HIS A 475 17.27 14.93 21.99
N LYS A 476 17.84 14.28 20.97
CA LYS A 476 17.07 13.47 20.02
C LYS A 476 16.48 12.22 20.69
N LEU A 477 17.28 11.45 21.43
CA LEU A 477 16.80 10.26 22.15
C LEU A 477 15.69 10.62 23.17
N VAL A 478 15.84 11.72 23.90
CA VAL A 478 14.83 12.22 24.85
C VAL A 478 13.57 12.71 24.12
N SER A 479 13.71 13.42 23.00
CA SER A 479 12.55 13.88 22.21
C SER A 479 11.76 12.72 21.61
N ASP A 480 12.45 11.68 21.13
CA ASP A 480 11.83 10.49 20.56
C ASP A 480 11.17 9.61 21.63
N THR A 481 11.79 9.53 22.80
CA THR A 481 11.30 8.69 23.91
C THR A 481 10.15 9.35 24.68
N PHE A 482 10.21 10.68 24.89
CA PHE A 482 9.31 11.37 25.84
C PHE A 482 8.41 12.43 25.21
N ARG A 483 8.65 12.86 23.96
CA ARG A 483 7.87 13.93 23.32
C ARG A 483 7.08 13.49 22.09
N HIS A 484 7.19 12.22 21.66
CA HIS A 484 6.49 11.61 20.52
C HIS A 484 6.40 12.55 19.29
N THR A 485 7.50 13.24 18.98
CA THR A 485 7.55 14.20 17.87
C THR A 485 7.91 13.49 16.57
N ALA A 486 7.29 13.88 15.46
CA ALA A 486 7.65 13.38 14.13
C ALA A 486 9.15 13.63 13.84
N PRO A 487 9.83 12.79 13.02
CA PRO A 487 11.25 12.95 12.71
C PRO A 487 11.47 14.12 11.74
N THR A 488 11.39 15.36 12.25
CA THR A 488 11.45 16.60 11.47
C THR A 488 12.63 17.51 11.86
N GLY A 489 13.58 16.99 12.65
CA GLY A 489 14.74 17.73 13.13
C GLY A 489 15.98 17.68 12.23
N CYS A 490 17.00 18.46 12.59
CA CYS A 490 18.32 18.45 11.94
C CYS A 490 19.15 17.19 12.25
N LEU A 491 18.82 16.47 13.32
CA LEU A 491 19.38 15.16 13.66
C LEU A 491 18.34 14.06 13.39
N GLU A 492 18.70 13.11 12.53
CA GLU A 492 18.02 11.81 12.46
C GLU A 492 18.79 10.79 13.31
N ALA A 493 18.17 10.23 14.35
CA ALA A 493 18.75 9.15 15.15
C ALA A 493 18.51 7.78 14.49
N SER A 494 19.11 7.61 13.31
CA SER A 494 19.48 6.32 12.74
C SER A 494 20.79 6.58 12.01
N VAL A 495 21.83 5.75 12.22
CA VAL A 495 23.11 5.99 11.54
C VAL A 495 22.95 5.58 10.07
N ARG A 496 22.51 6.53 9.25
CA ARG A 496 22.41 6.41 7.79
C ARG A 496 23.35 7.43 7.17
N HIS A 497 24.12 7.00 6.18
CA HIS A 497 24.95 7.90 5.41
C HIS A 497 24.05 8.76 4.50
N ILE A 498 23.93 10.06 4.79
CA ILE A 498 23.12 10.98 3.98
C ILE A 498 23.95 11.41 2.76
N PHE A 499 23.45 11.11 1.56
CA PHE A 499 24.05 11.50 0.29
C PHE A 499 23.43 12.80 -0.22
N PHE A 500 24.26 13.77 -0.62
CA PHE A 500 23.76 15.02 -1.20
C PHE A 500 23.38 14.81 -2.68
N PRO A 501 22.10 14.98 -3.06
CA PRO A 501 21.62 14.70 -4.42
C PRO A 501 22.08 15.72 -5.47
N ALA A 502 22.47 16.93 -5.04
CA ALA A 502 23.12 17.96 -5.86
C ALA A 502 24.33 18.52 -5.12
N GLN A 503 25.47 18.64 -5.82
CA GLN A 503 26.74 19.13 -5.27
C GLN A 503 27.44 20.01 -6.31
N SER A 504 28.15 21.03 -5.86
CA SER A 504 29.12 21.74 -6.71
C SER A 504 30.40 20.92 -6.85
N ASP A 505 31.05 20.95 -8.02
CA ASP A 505 32.34 20.25 -8.24
C ASP A 505 33.42 20.66 -7.21
N GLU A 506 33.35 21.90 -6.72
CA GLU A 506 34.25 22.48 -5.72
C GLU A 506 33.99 21.98 -4.27
N LEU A 507 32.85 21.33 -3.98
CA LEU A 507 32.48 20.91 -2.62
C LEU A 507 33.48 19.89 -2.05
N LYS A 508 33.90 18.95 -2.90
CA LYS A 508 34.88 17.91 -2.55
C LYS A 508 36.25 18.50 -2.19
N GLU A 509 36.56 19.68 -2.72
CA GLU A 509 37.85 20.36 -2.52
C GLU A 509 37.84 21.32 -1.33
N SER A 510 36.68 21.55 -0.70
CA SER A 510 36.56 22.41 0.48
C SER A 510 37.36 21.87 1.68
N ASP A 511 37.82 22.78 2.55
CA ASP A 511 38.58 22.43 3.76
C ASP A 511 37.77 21.52 4.68
N SER A 512 36.46 21.78 4.82
CA SER A 512 35.57 20.94 5.63
C SER A 512 35.39 19.53 5.05
N ALA A 513 35.23 19.39 3.73
CA ALA A 513 35.10 18.06 3.11
C ALA A 513 36.40 17.25 3.22
N ARG A 514 37.57 17.89 3.11
CA ARG A 514 38.87 17.26 3.33
C ARG A 514 39.05 16.84 4.79
N ALA A 515 38.78 17.72 5.75
CA ALA A 515 38.88 17.42 7.18
C ALA A 515 37.96 16.25 7.60
N VAL A 516 36.73 16.20 7.08
CA VAL A 516 35.78 15.10 7.33
C VAL A 516 36.30 13.77 6.76
N ASN A 517 36.82 13.76 5.53
CA ASN A 517 37.40 12.57 4.92
C ASN A 517 38.67 12.10 5.66
N GLU A 518 39.57 13.02 6.00
CA GLU A 518 40.79 12.69 6.76
C GLU A 518 40.46 12.09 8.13
N ARG A 519 39.44 12.59 8.83
CA ARG A 519 38.96 11.99 10.08
C ARG A 519 38.36 10.61 9.84
N HIS A 520 37.51 10.46 8.83
CA HIS A 520 36.93 9.16 8.49
C HIS A 520 38.02 8.12 8.18
N GLU A 521 38.99 8.46 7.33
CA GLU A 521 40.12 7.59 6.96
C GLU A 521 40.99 7.26 8.19
N ARG A 522 41.27 8.26 9.04
CA ARG A 522 42.04 8.08 10.28
C ARG A 522 41.41 7.06 11.24
N TRP A 523 40.09 6.96 11.27
CA TRP A 523 39.39 5.97 12.11
C TRP A 523 39.16 4.65 11.37
N GLY A 524 38.89 4.69 10.05
CA GLY A 524 38.52 3.54 9.24
C GLY A 524 39.51 2.37 9.25
N ASP A 525 40.83 2.65 9.32
CA ASP A 525 41.87 1.62 9.40
C ASP A 525 41.93 0.90 10.76
N HIS A 526 41.29 1.45 11.79
CA HIS A 526 41.33 0.95 13.16
C HIS A 526 40.03 0.30 13.63
N VAL A 527 38.93 0.40 12.88
CA VAL A 527 37.63 -0.20 13.23
C VAL A 527 37.66 -1.71 12.92
N PRO A 528 37.50 -2.59 13.93
CA PRO A 528 37.44 -4.04 13.69
C PRO A 528 36.20 -4.43 12.87
N ALA A 529 36.35 -5.39 11.97
CA ALA A 529 35.25 -5.90 11.14
C ALA A 529 34.34 -6.93 11.85
N ASP A 530 34.81 -7.51 12.96
CA ASP A 530 34.07 -8.49 13.78
C ASP A 530 33.33 -7.78 14.92
N ASP A 531 32.07 -8.16 15.15
CA ASP A 531 31.15 -7.48 16.08
C ASP A 531 31.62 -7.54 17.55
N GLN A 532 32.14 -8.70 17.97
CA GLN A 532 32.69 -8.86 19.32
C GLN A 532 34.01 -8.10 19.48
N ALA A 533 34.88 -8.17 18.47
CA ALA A 533 36.13 -7.40 18.47
C ALA A 533 35.88 -5.89 18.45
N LEU A 534 34.80 -5.43 17.80
CA LEU A 534 34.37 -4.04 17.79
C LEU A 534 33.88 -3.60 19.17
N TRP A 535 33.05 -4.40 19.83
CA TRP A 535 32.59 -4.15 21.20
C TRP A 535 33.76 -4.06 22.19
N ASP A 536 34.67 -5.04 22.12
CA ASP A 536 35.85 -5.07 22.98
C ASP A 536 36.77 -3.88 22.70
N TRP A 537 36.97 -3.49 21.44
CA TRP A 537 37.75 -2.30 21.09
C TRP A 537 37.13 -1.02 21.64
N LEU A 538 35.81 -0.82 21.49
CA LEU A 538 35.10 0.37 22.00
C LEU A 538 35.17 0.49 23.53
N THR A 539 35.11 -0.62 24.26
CA THR A 539 35.20 -0.63 25.73
C THR A 539 36.60 -0.32 26.25
N HIS A 540 37.64 -0.56 25.44
CA HIS A 540 39.05 -0.25 25.78
C HIS A 540 39.49 1.16 25.39
N LEU A 541 38.69 1.92 24.63
CA LEU A 541 38.95 3.33 24.37
C LEU A 541 38.79 4.15 25.67
N ASP A 542 39.68 5.10 25.89
CA ASP A 542 39.50 6.11 26.94
C ASP A 542 38.30 7.01 26.63
N ASP A 543 37.77 7.68 27.67
CA ASP A 543 36.53 8.44 27.57
C ASP A 543 36.63 9.60 26.56
N GLY A 544 37.79 10.23 26.41
CA GLY A 544 38.00 11.30 25.43
C GLY A 544 37.92 10.75 24.01
N THR A 545 38.71 9.73 23.72
CA THR A 545 38.74 9.04 22.42
C THR A 545 37.38 8.44 22.04
N ARG A 546 36.64 7.90 23.02
CA ARG A 546 35.28 7.37 22.82
C ARG A 546 34.28 8.48 22.48
N MET A 547 34.39 9.63 23.14
CA MET A 547 33.55 10.80 22.88
C MET A 547 33.85 11.44 21.52
N ASP A 548 35.11 11.49 21.11
CA ASP A 548 35.51 11.95 19.76
C ASP A 548 34.94 11.05 18.66
N LEU A 549 34.99 9.72 18.88
CA LEU A 549 34.40 8.75 17.95
C LEU A 549 32.86 8.86 17.91
N LEU A 550 32.21 9.05 19.07
CA LEU A 550 30.77 9.31 19.14
C LEU A 550 30.40 10.57 18.37
N ALA A 551 31.17 11.66 18.54
CA ALA A 551 30.94 12.93 17.87
C ALA A 551 31.04 12.79 16.35
N LEU A 552 32.04 12.04 15.86
CA LEU A 552 32.18 11.71 14.45
C LEU A 552 30.95 10.95 13.94
N CYS A 553 30.50 9.90 14.64
CA CYS A 553 29.34 9.10 14.25
C CYS A 553 28.05 9.93 14.21
N VAL A 554 27.80 10.75 15.24
CA VAL A 554 26.62 11.63 15.31
C VAL A 554 26.65 12.70 14.22
N SER A 555 27.84 13.22 13.88
CA SER A 555 27.98 14.24 12.84
C SER A 555 27.43 13.81 11.48
N TYR A 556 27.53 12.52 11.12
CA TYR A 556 26.97 12.01 9.86
C TYR A 556 25.44 12.12 9.78
N GLY A 557 24.76 12.18 10.93
CA GLY A 557 23.31 12.37 11.03
C GLY A 557 22.85 13.83 10.92
N VAL A 558 23.77 14.81 10.86
CA VAL A 558 23.42 16.23 10.71
C VAL A 558 22.99 16.51 9.27
N ASN A 559 21.79 17.07 9.12
CA ASN A 559 21.21 17.50 7.85
C ASN A 559 20.67 18.93 7.95
N ALA A 560 21.33 19.88 7.28
CA ALA A 560 20.87 21.26 7.14
C ALA A 560 20.57 21.60 5.67
N LEU A 561 20.25 20.60 4.85
CA LEU A 561 19.96 20.75 3.43
C LEU A 561 18.56 21.34 3.23
N PHE A 562 18.45 22.31 2.33
CA PHE A 562 17.18 22.77 1.81
C PHE A 562 16.64 21.74 0.82
N GLU A 563 15.42 21.26 1.04
CA GLU A 563 14.68 20.40 0.14
C GLU A 563 13.31 21.01 -0.07
N ARG A 564 12.95 21.31 -1.32
CA ARG A 564 11.65 21.93 -1.59
C ARG A 564 10.54 20.99 -1.12
N PRO A 565 9.64 21.46 -0.24
CA PRO A 565 8.51 20.65 0.17
C PRO A 565 7.66 20.30 -1.04
N ASN A 566 7.48 19.02 -1.30
CA ASN A 566 6.66 18.52 -2.39
C ASN A 566 5.34 17.99 -1.81
N PRO A 567 4.20 18.67 -2.06
CA PRO A 567 2.89 18.24 -1.56
C PRO A 567 2.42 16.89 -2.11
N HIS A 568 3.12 16.33 -3.11
CA HIS A 568 2.75 15.11 -3.82
C HIS A 568 3.72 13.95 -3.58
N SER A 569 4.77 14.15 -2.78
CA SER A 569 5.73 13.09 -2.43
C SER A 569 5.43 12.53 -1.04
N GLY A 570 5.04 11.26 -0.95
CA GLY A 570 4.83 10.55 0.33
C GLY A 570 6.11 10.28 1.13
N SER A 571 7.28 10.72 0.65
CA SER A 571 8.60 10.57 1.30
C SER A 571 9.41 11.87 1.35
N GLY A 572 8.85 12.99 0.91
CA GLY A 572 9.53 14.29 0.88
C GLY A 572 9.41 15.06 2.21
N VAL A 573 10.33 16.01 2.44
CA VAL A 573 10.31 16.88 3.62
C VAL A 573 9.10 17.82 3.56
N SER A 574 8.29 17.87 4.62
CA SER A 574 7.17 18.82 4.72
C SER A 574 7.68 20.26 4.92
N ARG A 575 6.86 21.27 4.65
CA ARG A 575 7.24 22.68 4.89
C ARG A 575 7.63 22.92 6.35
N HIS A 576 6.79 22.46 7.26
CA HIS A 576 7.08 22.51 8.68
C HIS A 576 8.37 21.77 9.04
N GLY A 577 8.61 20.58 8.47
CA GLY A 577 9.84 19.83 8.71
C GLY A 577 11.09 20.52 8.18
N LEU A 578 10.99 21.24 7.07
CA LEU A 578 12.08 22.06 6.55
C LEU A 578 12.36 23.25 7.49
N ASP A 579 11.33 23.94 7.96
CA ASP A 579 11.47 25.10 8.85
C ASP A 579 12.11 24.69 10.19
N VAL A 580 11.66 23.57 10.78
CA VAL A 580 12.25 23.00 12.00
C VAL A 580 13.71 22.61 11.77
N ARG A 581 14.03 21.97 10.63
CA ARG A 581 15.41 21.60 10.27
C ARG A 581 16.31 22.83 10.20
N MET A 582 15.87 23.90 9.52
CA MET A 582 16.66 25.14 9.39
C MET A 582 16.89 25.79 10.76
N ALA A 583 15.84 25.91 11.59
CA ALA A 583 15.95 26.51 12.92
C ALA A 583 16.88 25.73 13.86
N GLN A 584 16.89 24.40 13.78
CA GLN A 584 17.82 23.58 14.55
C GLN A 584 19.25 23.64 14.00
N ALA A 585 19.43 23.79 12.69
CA ALA A 585 20.74 24.06 12.09
C ALA A 585 21.31 25.42 12.53
N ASP A 586 20.48 26.46 12.67
CA ASP A 586 20.88 27.75 13.26
C ASP A 586 21.30 27.60 14.73
N ARG A 587 20.58 26.78 15.51
CA ARG A 587 20.94 26.47 16.90
C ARG A 587 22.31 25.81 16.97
N LEU A 588 22.57 24.78 16.15
CA LEU A 588 23.85 24.09 16.14
C LEU A 588 25.01 24.99 15.69
N ALA A 589 24.78 25.85 14.69
CA ALA A 589 25.79 26.80 14.26
C ALA A 589 26.22 27.73 15.41
N ARG A 590 25.27 28.16 16.26
CA ARG A 590 25.56 28.96 17.45
C ARG A 590 26.33 28.18 18.51
N GLU A 591 25.86 26.99 18.88
CA GLU A 591 26.49 26.18 19.93
C GLU A 591 27.91 25.72 19.56
N THR A 592 28.17 25.53 18.26
CA THR A 592 29.51 25.14 17.77
C THR A 592 30.40 26.33 17.41
N GLY A 593 29.87 27.56 17.43
CA GLY A 593 30.59 28.75 16.98
C GLY A 593 30.92 28.74 15.49
N LEU A 594 30.12 28.06 14.66
CA LEU A 594 30.37 27.92 13.23
C LEU A 594 30.26 29.27 12.50
N ASP A 595 31.35 29.67 11.85
CA ASP A 595 31.42 30.78 10.91
C ASP A 595 31.77 30.24 9.51
N MET A 596 30.89 30.49 8.54
CA MET A 596 31.06 30.02 7.16
C MET A 596 32.25 30.68 6.44
N VAL A 597 32.61 31.92 6.78
CA VAL A 597 33.79 32.61 6.24
C VAL A 597 35.05 31.98 6.83
N ALA A 598 35.08 31.74 8.14
CA ALA A 598 36.19 31.04 8.80
C ALA A 598 36.34 29.59 8.31
N ALA A 599 35.22 28.94 7.94
CA ALA A 599 35.20 27.64 7.29
C ALA A 599 35.66 27.67 5.81
N GLY A 600 36.08 28.84 5.30
CA GLY A 600 36.70 29.01 3.98
C GLY A 600 35.73 29.32 2.84
N TRP A 601 34.45 29.57 3.13
CA TRP A 601 33.47 29.92 2.08
C TRP A 601 33.65 31.37 1.62
N ARG A 602 33.66 31.58 0.30
CA ARG A 602 33.63 32.90 -0.35
C ARG A 602 32.90 32.85 -1.68
N PRO A 603 32.26 33.94 -2.14
CA PRO A 603 31.51 33.95 -3.39
C PRO A 603 32.46 33.93 -4.60
N THR A 604 32.27 32.96 -5.50
CA THR A 604 33.00 32.83 -6.77
C THR A 604 32.03 32.79 -7.94
N VAL A 605 32.53 32.97 -9.17
CA VAL A 605 31.75 32.74 -10.39
C VAL A 605 31.20 31.31 -10.42
N GLY A 606 31.98 30.32 -9.95
CA GLY A 606 31.63 28.91 -9.96
C GLY A 606 30.50 28.54 -8.99
N ASN A 607 30.46 29.16 -7.82
CA ASN A 607 29.58 28.75 -6.72
C ASN A 607 28.34 29.64 -6.49
N TYR A 608 28.37 30.93 -6.87
CA TYR A 608 27.25 31.86 -6.62
C TYR A 608 27.10 32.90 -7.75
N LEU A 609 28.14 33.69 -8.03
CA LEU A 609 28.06 34.89 -8.86
C LEU A 609 27.74 34.59 -10.34
N GLY A 610 28.15 33.43 -10.86
CA GLY A 610 27.78 33.00 -12.22
C GLY A 610 26.34 32.47 -12.33
N ARG A 611 25.72 32.11 -11.19
CA ARG A 611 24.44 31.37 -11.13
C ARG A 611 23.24 32.27 -10.83
N VAL A 612 23.46 33.46 -10.26
CA VAL A 612 22.41 34.44 -9.96
C VAL A 612 22.19 35.45 -11.11
N THR A 613 21.12 36.26 -11.05
CA THR A 613 20.81 37.28 -12.06
C THR A 613 21.71 38.52 -11.89
N LYS A 614 21.82 39.36 -12.93
CA LYS A 614 22.62 40.61 -12.83
C LYS A 614 22.19 41.51 -11.65
N PRO A 615 20.89 41.73 -11.37
CA PRO A 615 20.47 42.49 -10.20
C PRO A 615 20.98 41.89 -8.88
N ARG A 616 20.97 40.56 -8.72
CA ARG A 616 21.50 39.87 -7.54
C ARG A 616 23.02 39.99 -7.39
N ILE A 617 23.77 40.01 -8.51
CA ILE A 617 25.22 40.29 -8.46
C ILE A 617 25.47 41.72 -7.96
N LEU A 618 24.70 42.69 -8.46
CA LEU A 618 24.82 44.09 -8.05
C LEU A 618 24.42 44.30 -6.60
N GLU A 619 23.37 43.62 -6.13
CA GLU A 619 22.97 43.60 -4.72
C GLU A 619 24.07 43.03 -3.82
N ALA A 620 24.63 41.86 -4.15
CA ALA A 620 25.73 41.27 -3.38
C ALA A 620 26.94 42.20 -3.28
N VAL A 621 27.32 42.84 -4.40
CA VAL A 621 28.43 43.80 -4.42
C VAL A 621 28.09 45.08 -3.66
N ARG A 622 26.85 45.55 -3.72
CA ARG A 622 26.38 46.71 -2.93
C ARG A 622 26.47 46.43 -1.43
N GLU A 623 26.03 45.26 -0.99
CA GLU A 623 26.09 44.83 0.41
C GLU A 623 27.52 44.63 0.90
N GLY A 624 28.36 43.93 0.13
CA GLY A 624 29.71 43.54 0.57
C GLY A 624 30.79 44.60 0.31
N ALA A 625 30.67 45.40 -0.76
CA ALA A 625 31.71 46.34 -1.22
C ALA A 625 31.18 47.78 -1.43
N GLY A 626 29.90 48.03 -1.19
CA GLY A 626 29.27 49.36 -1.22
C GLY A 626 28.75 49.80 -2.59
N GLU A 627 27.88 50.81 -2.57
CA GLU A 627 27.14 51.33 -3.76
C GLU A 627 28.06 51.77 -4.91
N ARG A 628 29.21 52.38 -4.59
CA ARG A 628 30.18 52.82 -5.61
C ARG A 628 30.77 51.63 -6.39
N ALA A 629 30.98 50.50 -5.73
CA ALA A 629 31.50 49.29 -6.37
C ALA A 629 30.46 48.65 -7.29
N ALA A 630 29.17 48.67 -6.90
CA ALA A 630 28.07 48.18 -7.74
C ALA A 630 27.92 49.01 -9.02
N GLN A 631 28.02 50.34 -8.93
CA GLN A 631 27.95 51.24 -10.10
C GLN A 631 29.11 51.04 -11.09
N LEU A 632 30.29 50.61 -10.62
CA LEU A 632 31.43 50.33 -11.50
C LEU A 632 31.23 49.09 -12.38
N ILE A 633 30.29 48.22 -12.05
CA ILE A 633 30.09 46.94 -12.75
C ILE A 633 28.71 46.83 -13.44
N ASP A 634 27.80 47.79 -13.25
CA ASP A 634 26.41 47.75 -13.72
C ASP A 634 26.26 47.54 -15.24
N HIS A 635 27.15 48.18 -16.01
CA HIS A 635 27.17 48.21 -17.46
C HIS A 635 27.82 46.96 -18.05
N LEU A 636 28.44 46.11 -17.22
CA LEU A 636 29.12 44.91 -17.68
C LEU A 636 28.13 43.82 -18.11
N LYS A 637 28.59 42.95 -19.01
CA LYS A 637 27.87 41.72 -19.37
C LYS A 637 27.95 40.72 -18.22
N LYS A 638 26.95 39.84 -18.09
CA LYS A 638 26.79 38.96 -16.89
C LYS A 638 28.07 38.21 -16.51
N GLY A 639 28.75 37.61 -17.49
CA GLY A 639 29.99 36.86 -17.24
C GLY A 639 31.16 37.73 -16.76
N ASP A 640 31.29 38.95 -17.28
CA ASP A 640 32.35 39.89 -16.88
C ASP A 640 32.01 40.56 -15.54
N MET A 641 30.73 40.87 -15.32
CA MET A 641 30.17 41.35 -14.06
C MET A 641 30.41 40.35 -12.93
N ALA A 642 30.18 39.05 -13.16
CA ALA A 642 30.41 38.01 -12.15
C ALA A 642 31.91 37.88 -11.77
N LYS A 643 32.82 37.99 -12.75
CA LYS A 643 34.28 37.93 -12.50
C LYS A 643 34.77 39.15 -11.72
N GLU A 644 34.26 40.33 -12.06
CA GLU A 644 34.64 41.56 -11.35
C GLU A 644 34.02 41.59 -9.94
N ALA A 645 32.80 41.10 -9.77
CA ALA A 645 32.16 40.91 -8.47
C ALA A 645 32.94 39.93 -7.57
N GLU A 646 33.48 38.84 -8.12
CA GLU A 646 34.32 37.89 -7.37
C GLU A 646 35.57 38.60 -6.80
N ARG A 647 36.20 39.46 -7.59
CA ARG A 647 37.34 40.28 -7.14
C ARG A 647 36.95 41.27 -6.04
N LEU A 648 35.80 41.93 -6.19
CA LEU A 648 35.33 42.94 -5.25
C LEU A 648 34.88 42.34 -3.90
N LEU A 649 34.42 41.09 -3.89
CA LEU A 649 33.90 40.41 -2.69
C LEU A 649 34.90 39.45 -2.03
N ALA A 650 36.09 39.24 -2.59
CA ALA A 650 37.03 38.20 -2.15
C ALA A 650 37.42 38.30 -0.66
N ASP A 651 37.55 39.52 -0.13
CA ASP A 651 38.03 39.80 1.24
C ASP A 651 36.99 40.54 2.10
N THR A 652 35.72 40.59 1.66
CA THR A 652 34.68 41.36 2.37
C THR A 652 33.97 40.54 3.45
N GLY A 653 34.17 39.22 3.49
CA GLY A 653 33.42 38.32 4.36
C GLY A 653 31.94 38.20 4.01
N TRP A 654 31.53 38.68 2.82
CA TRP A 654 30.14 38.63 2.40
C TRP A 654 29.67 37.19 2.18
N LEU A 655 28.49 36.88 2.74
CA LEU A 655 27.82 35.58 2.60
C LEU A 655 26.44 35.78 1.95
N PRO A 656 25.97 34.85 1.11
CA PRO A 656 24.59 34.83 0.62
C PRO A 656 23.62 34.43 1.74
N GLU A 657 22.38 34.89 1.64
CA GLU A 657 21.33 34.73 2.67
C GLU A 657 21.28 33.33 3.34
N PRO A 658 21.31 32.18 2.61
CA PRO A 658 21.19 30.86 3.25
C PRO A 658 22.39 30.43 4.12
N LEU A 659 23.53 31.10 3.94
CA LEU A 659 24.76 30.86 4.70
C LEU A 659 24.92 31.83 5.88
N ARG A 660 24.07 32.85 5.99
CA ARG A 660 24.05 33.76 7.12
C ARG A 660 23.39 33.07 8.32
N LEU A 661 23.88 33.39 9.50
CA LEU A 661 23.22 33.01 10.75
C LEU A 661 22.03 33.97 10.96
N ALA A 662 20.83 33.45 11.20
CA ALA A 662 19.70 34.30 11.54
C ALA A 662 19.91 34.93 12.94
N SER A 663 19.89 36.27 13.03
CA SER A 663 19.91 36.99 14.31
C SER A 663 18.60 36.74 15.07
N LEU A 664 18.68 36.59 16.40
CA LEU A 664 17.51 36.31 17.26
C LEU A 664 16.56 37.51 17.45
N ASP A 665 16.90 38.67 16.89
CA ASP A 665 16.04 39.85 16.91
C ASP A 665 15.25 39.92 15.61
N GLY A 666 13.94 39.64 15.72
CA GLY A 666 13.00 39.79 14.62
C GLY A 666 12.79 41.25 14.26
N GLU A 667 13.69 41.82 13.47
CA GLU A 667 13.38 42.98 12.63
C GLU A 667 13.64 42.61 11.17
N GLN A 668 12.53 42.47 10.45
CA GLN A 668 12.52 42.46 9.00
C GLN A 668 13.27 43.69 8.50
N ALA A 669 14.36 43.48 7.77
CA ALA A 669 14.95 44.49 6.92
C ALA A 669 13.94 44.83 5.80
N ASN A 670 13.01 45.73 6.12
CA ASN A 670 12.20 46.42 5.14
C ASN A 670 12.75 47.84 5.04
N GLY A 671 13.14 48.23 3.82
CA GLY A 671 13.81 49.49 3.56
C GLY A 671 13.04 50.69 4.11
N ALA A 672 13.72 51.49 4.92
CA ALA A 672 13.33 52.86 5.22
C ALA A 672 14.57 53.75 5.17
N GLU A 673 14.42 54.83 4.43
CA GLU A 673 15.43 55.82 4.09
C GLU A 673 16.14 56.38 5.34
N ALA A 674 17.46 56.23 5.41
CA ALA A 674 18.27 56.96 6.38
C ALA A 674 18.40 58.43 5.93
N GLN A 675 17.50 59.27 6.44
CA GLN A 675 17.75 60.71 6.52
C GLN A 675 18.91 60.96 7.49
N THR A 676 19.89 61.68 6.97
CA THR A 676 21.04 62.20 7.71
C THR A 676 20.63 63.35 8.63
N ASP A 677 20.82 63.18 9.92
CA ASP A 677 21.12 64.20 10.94
C ASP A 677 21.60 63.42 12.19
N GLY A 678 22.69 63.66 12.90
CA GLY A 678 23.57 64.81 13.05
C GLY A 678 23.85 65.01 14.55
N GLY A 679 24.90 64.37 15.09
CA GLY A 679 25.45 64.57 16.46
C GLY A 679 24.64 63.89 17.59
N ASP A 680 25.18 63.46 18.73
CA ASP A 680 26.47 63.69 19.39
C ASP A 680 26.65 62.60 20.48
N ASP A 681 27.88 62.43 20.95
CA ASP A 681 28.35 61.58 22.04
C ASP A 681 27.41 61.47 23.25
N THR A 682 27.31 60.29 23.86
CA THR A 682 27.59 60.14 25.31
C THR A 682 27.69 58.67 25.73
N ALA A 683 28.86 58.35 26.26
CA ALA A 683 29.20 57.12 26.94
C ALA A 683 28.32 56.86 28.18
N LEU A 684 27.97 55.59 28.39
CA LEU A 684 27.37 55.10 29.63
C LEU A 684 28.38 55.22 30.78
N PRO A 685 27.94 55.59 31.99
CA PRO A 685 28.83 56.00 33.08
C PRO A 685 29.43 54.83 33.86
N ASP A 686 30.73 54.92 34.12
CA ASP A 686 31.47 54.22 35.15
C ASP A 686 30.95 54.60 36.55
N PHE A 687 30.34 53.64 37.26
CA PHE A 687 30.29 53.68 38.71
C PHE A 687 30.22 52.26 39.28
N LEU A 688 31.24 51.92 40.08
CA LEU A 688 31.46 50.69 40.86
C LEU A 688 32.34 49.60 40.21
N ALA A 689 33.56 49.98 39.86
CA ALA A 689 34.73 49.12 40.08
C ALA A 689 35.67 49.84 41.08
N ASP A 690 36.00 49.14 42.17
CA ASP A 690 37.09 49.29 43.17
C ASP A 690 36.52 49.06 44.58
N ASP A 691 37.17 48.43 45.54
CA ASP A 691 38.25 47.45 45.64
C ASP A 691 38.30 47.13 47.14
N GLY A 692 38.73 45.94 47.54
CA GLY A 692 38.84 45.62 48.97
C GLY A 692 39.27 44.19 49.26
N GLU A 693 40.59 43.99 49.24
CA GLU A 693 41.36 42.79 49.55
C GLU A 693 41.19 42.21 50.98
N GLU A 694 41.50 40.90 51.07
CA GLU A 694 42.17 40.12 52.14
C GLU A 694 41.48 39.90 53.52
N ASP A 695 41.28 38.62 53.90
CA ASP A 695 42.17 37.93 54.86
C ASP A 695 41.89 36.40 54.98
N GLU A 696 42.94 35.69 55.41
CA GLU A 696 43.20 34.25 55.67
C GLU A 696 42.13 33.52 56.52
N GLY A 697 41.97 32.19 56.59
CA GLY A 697 42.86 31.02 56.59
C GLY A 697 42.06 29.82 57.21
N ALA A 698 42.15 28.62 56.63
CA ALA A 698 42.72 27.40 57.23
C ALA A 698 41.84 26.55 58.18
N ASP A 699 41.93 25.23 57.93
CA ASP A 699 41.61 24.06 58.78
C ASP A 699 40.12 23.69 59.02
N ALA A 700 39.71 22.44 59.24
CA ALA A 700 40.14 21.08 58.91
C ALA A 700 39.07 20.15 59.55
N GLU A 701 38.86 18.99 58.93
CA GLU A 701 38.41 17.72 59.56
C GLU A 701 36.97 17.55 60.12
N ASP A 702 36.30 16.55 59.52
CA ASP A 702 35.58 15.43 60.12
C ASP A 702 34.47 15.66 61.16
N GLU A 703 33.26 15.19 60.83
CA GLU A 703 32.66 14.06 61.57
C GLU A 703 31.42 13.50 60.85
N GLU A 704 31.46 12.18 60.62
CA GLU A 704 30.33 11.32 60.31
C GLU A 704 29.23 11.43 61.36
N THR A 705 27.96 11.47 60.93
CA THR A 705 26.89 10.80 61.68
C THR A 705 25.94 10.07 60.74
N VAL A 706 25.77 8.79 61.07
CA VAL A 706 25.06 7.75 60.35
C VAL A 706 23.82 7.38 61.18
N LEU A 707 22.73 6.95 60.50
CA LEU A 707 21.55 6.20 60.99
C LEU A 707 20.52 6.98 61.84
N ALA A 708 19.20 6.78 61.78
CA ALA A 708 18.35 5.80 61.08
C ALA A 708 16.86 6.26 61.06
N ALA A 709 16.15 5.74 60.05
CA ALA A 709 14.73 5.34 59.93
C ALA A 709 13.68 5.69 61.02
N ALA A 710 12.50 6.13 60.58
CA ALA A 710 11.23 5.37 60.60
C ALA A 710 10.00 6.29 60.36
N GLU A 711 9.33 6.15 59.21
CA GLU A 711 7.91 5.76 59.02
C GLU A 711 7.56 5.75 57.53
#